data_AF-A0A8X7C6H9-F1
#
_entry.id   AF-A0A8X7C6H9-F1
#
_cell.length_a   1.000
_cell.length_b   1.000
_cell.length_c   1.000
_cell.angle_alpha   90.00
_cell.angle_beta   90.00
_cell.angle_gamma   90.00
#
_symmetry.space_group_name_H-M   'P 1'
#
loop_
_entity.id
_entity.type
_entity.pdbx_description
1 polymer ?
#
loop_
_entity_poly.entity_id
_entity_poly.type
_entity_poly.pdbx_seq_one_letter_code
_entity_poly.pdbx_strand_id
1 'polypeptide(L)'
;MVSKLHVLPKAFSAIQRVNTDELSRLSETEIRPLLPCLVRMALCAPLDQTWEWAQKRKVILQLLSGIEVVNSLVALLSIDFHALEVDVRKEQQRCRLGPSAGESALIPASPNGLALEFERSDAARRLRLFLSELLSVMAQVKEGNIDGVQNAELFESIVYLEEIADVLCIAQAELPGLLYIPDIAEALLHIPNGIYLLCRLVANSPDSFQEVCTTLITNGDKQDEDSPAGKMRIQALRVLCQMNMAEILSVRGKAVEFCHMPGLAILLTLDYCRIEREIFGNHNSVLGDLIAFISGLLLGSDDKVRNWFGQYFRNSQKKPEGDGNPTHLLREELLQRLKNLVLFSIDHHNLPDAKVVQASSLLRLYCALRGIGGLRFNEEEINLLLQLLTSHPPPSPAGIRFVSLGLCMLLACPSLLITPDQEKRATDWIQWLLKEESHFGSTSGVNASFGEMLLLIAIHFHSNQMSSITELVFSTLGMRIPIRSNNLARMKTIFTQEIFTDQIVTAHAIKVPVTKNLSKNVTGFLPVHCIHQLLKSRAFTKYKVPIKEWIYKQICCTVPPLHPVLPALIEVYVNSVLIPSSKGSIDTTNEPITEEEILAVFSRSVFMPQEQSISLEADQKLSSLTSQLLLLYYLLLYEDTRLSNMKTILASDRKVKRYSPQFIAKIPVFYLIQRAQKDQQEFAGLFSPLLRLLTTHYPHLCLVQSWLTEEEDIDYALKNCRVKLRGWPEGGFSKDSLDKAFEQVQTCPFQLLSHLNHLLTLPVQQLWPYASKFVTYLPRLLDNTDCLQILIKAKKVWWKLNSIFPRNLWVMTVNAFPQKTFPAARKLTLDDIILDPLHVLRCDKRIFRCPPFLEIILHMLQAFLAASRTHLYHHTLEHPMLEKSGLLESEKDRDDLRTALVAAQESAAVQILLECCLPNEEDKKSKGLLTNLREIQSLICSHLHQVFISEPSLAKLVHFQTYSSELLPVVVSSVPSLHICLDFLPELLSQADLDKQIFAIELASHLCSQYAIAKSLSVAKLCINVCNTLLGVLPSSSQSKLFLPALPALVRMCETFPPLCEDVAFLLCQLGRVCLSRICATSSVRPTTADLILPIQETKQRIDLEKLEILINGLDPDNDLCYAIQKAFMDLCCTLTLDKTLY
;
A
#
# COMPACT_ATOMS: atom_id res chain seq x y z
N MET A 1 -10.62 6.78 -70.97
CA MET A 1 -11.48 5.80 -71.67
C MET A 1 -12.12 4.74 -70.74
N VAL A 2 -11.86 4.74 -69.43
CA VAL A 2 -12.35 3.73 -68.46
C VAL A 2 -13.74 4.04 -67.88
N SER A 3 -14.29 5.23 -68.13
CA SER A 3 -15.50 5.74 -67.45
C SER A 3 -16.85 5.22 -67.96
N LYS A 4 -16.90 4.35 -68.96
CA LYS A 4 -18.16 3.89 -69.58
C LYS A 4 -18.67 2.53 -69.10
N LEU A 5 -18.00 1.90 -68.13
CA LEU A 5 -18.14 0.47 -67.89
C LEU A 5 -18.48 0.10 -66.42
N HIS A 6 -18.73 1.05 -65.53
CA HIS A 6 -18.99 0.72 -64.12
C HIS A 6 -20.48 0.62 -63.79
N VAL A 7 -20.84 -0.36 -62.95
CA VAL A 7 -22.18 -0.49 -62.36
C VAL A 7 -22.41 0.71 -61.43
N LEU A 8 -23.47 1.48 -61.69
CA LEU A 8 -23.78 2.65 -60.88
C LEU A 8 -24.25 2.26 -59.48
N PRO A 9 -23.98 3.08 -58.44
CA PRO A 9 -24.38 2.74 -57.07
C PRO A 9 -25.90 2.61 -56.90
N LYS A 10 -26.66 3.44 -57.63
CA LYS A 10 -28.13 3.38 -57.67
C LYS A 10 -28.60 2.05 -58.25
N ALA A 11 -28.01 1.59 -59.34
CA ALA A 11 -28.34 0.32 -59.98
C ALA A 11 -28.03 -0.88 -59.06
N PHE A 12 -26.87 -0.88 -58.39
CA PHE A 12 -26.51 -1.92 -57.42
C PHE A 12 -27.45 -1.94 -56.20
N SER A 13 -27.82 -0.79 -55.65
CA SER A 13 -28.76 -0.72 -54.53
C SER A 13 -30.17 -1.21 -54.89
N ALA A 14 -30.60 -0.94 -56.12
CA ALA A 14 -31.91 -1.34 -56.63
C ALA A 14 -32.00 -2.86 -56.82
N ILE A 15 -30.94 -3.51 -57.32
CA ILE A 15 -30.90 -4.98 -57.44
C ILE A 15 -30.73 -5.67 -56.08
N GLN A 16 -29.89 -5.14 -55.18
CA GLN A 16 -29.66 -5.71 -53.84
C GLN A 16 -30.95 -5.76 -53.00
N ARG A 17 -31.80 -4.74 -53.10
CA ARG A 17 -33.09 -4.68 -52.38
C ARG A 17 -34.26 -5.22 -53.21
N VAL A 18 -34.00 -5.58 -54.47
CA VAL A 18 -35.03 -5.98 -55.44
C VAL A 18 -36.16 -4.94 -55.49
N ASN A 19 -35.76 -3.67 -55.66
CA ASN A 19 -36.67 -2.52 -55.71
C ASN A 19 -37.11 -2.26 -57.16
N THR A 20 -38.29 -2.74 -57.52
CA THR A 20 -38.82 -2.67 -58.88
C THR A 20 -39.11 -1.24 -59.36
N ASP A 21 -39.40 -0.31 -58.44
CA ASP A 21 -39.68 1.08 -58.78
C ASP A 21 -38.42 1.82 -59.23
N GLU A 22 -37.29 1.58 -58.54
CA GLU A 22 -35.99 2.14 -58.92
C GLU A 22 -35.44 1.48 -60.18
N LEU A 23 -35.60 0.15 -60.32
CA LEU A 23 -35.20 -0.58 -61.53
C LEU A 23 -35.94 -0.08 -62.79
N SER A 24 -37.21 0.32 -62.68
CA SER A 24 -37.99 0.86 -63.80
C SER A 24 -37.55 2.24 -64.27
N ARG A 25 -36.82 2.99 -63.44
CA ARG A 25 -36.31 4.34 -63.76
C ARG A 25 -34.94 4.32 -64.40
N LEU A 26 -34.26 3.17 -64.42
CA LEU A 26 -32.94 3.01 -65.01
C LEU A 26 -33.05 2.96 -66.55
N SER A 27 -32.03 3.53 -67.21
CA SER A 27 -31.88 3.42 -68.66
C SER A 27 -31.43 2.02 -69.09
N GLU A 28 -31.66 1.66 -70.35
CA GLU A 28 -31.26 0.36 -70.90
C GLU A 28 -29.75 0.07 -70.73
N THR A 29 -28.91 1.12 -70.83
CA THR A 29 -27.47 1.03 -70.59
C THR A 29 -27.10 0.76 -69.13
N GLU A 30 -27.93 1.21 -68.17
CA GLU A 30 -27.72 0.99 -66.74
C GLU A 30 -28.25 -0.37 -66.29
N ILE A 31 -29.24 -0.92 -67.00
CA ILE A 31 -29.81 -2.25 -66.77
C ILE A 31 -28.92 -3.35 -67.38
N ARG A 32 -28.21 -3.06 -68.49
CA ARG A 32 -27.34 -4.00 -69.21
C ARG A 32 -26.43 -4.88 -68.33
N PRO A 33 -25.74 -4.37 -67.29
CA PRO A 33 -24.89 -5.18 -66.41
C PRO A 33 -25.63 -6.15 -65.49
N LEU A 34 -26.94 -5.92 -65.26
CA LEU A 34 -27.78 -6.69 -64.32
C LEU A 34 -28.67 -7.73 -65.03
N LEU A 35 -28.65 -7.76 -66.37
CA LEU A 35 -29.53 -8.61 -67.18
C LEU A 35 -29.42 -10.10 -66.85
N PRO A 36 -28.23 -10.72 -66.66
CA PRO A 36 -28.14 -12.15 -66.34
C PRO A 36 -28.95 -12.53 -65.08
N CYS A 37 -28.85 -11.73 -64.02
CA CYS A 37 -29.61 -11.95 -62.79
C CYS A 37 -31.12 -11.72 -62.98
N LEU A 38 -31.51 -10.63 -63.65
CA LEU A 38 -32.92 -10.31 -63.88
C LEU A 38 -33.63 -11.37 -64.74
N VAL A 39 -32.95 -11.89 -65.77
CA VAL A 39 -33.46 -12.97 -66.64
C VAL A 39 -33.64 -14.26 -65.83
N ARG A 40 -32.67 -14.60 -64.97
CA ARG A 40 -32.76 -15.77 -64.09
C ARG A 40 -33.91 -15.64 -63.07
N MET A 41 -34.03 -14.50 -62.41
CA MET A 41 -35.12 -14.19 -61.47
C MET A 41 -36.51 -14.28 -62.14
N ALA A 42 -36.59 -13.93 -63.42
CA ALA A 42 -37.83 -13.95 -64.18
C ALA A 42 -38.21 -15.34 -64.71
N LEU A 43 -37.24 -16.16 -65.14
CA LEU A 43 -37.49 -17.40 -65.88
C LEU A 43 -37.29 -18.68 -65.06
N CYS A 44 -36.35 -18.71 -64.12
CA CYS A 44 -36.13 -19.89 -63.27
C CYS A 44 -37.25 -20.03 -62.22
N ALA A 45 -37.44 -21.25 -61.71
CA ALA A 45 -38.44 -21.50 -60.67
C ALA A 45 -38.09 -20.69 -59.40
N PRO A 46 -38.99 -19.81 -58.92
CA PRO A 46 -38.68 -18.98 -57.77
C PRO A 46 -38.69 -19.81 -56.48
N LEU A 47 -37.72 -19.55 -55.61
CA LEU A 47 -37.67 -20.12 -54.26
C LEU A 47 -38.76 -19.52 -53.35
N ASP A 48 -39.20 -18.30 -53.64
CA ASP A 48 -40.26 -17.58 -52.93
C ASP A 48 -41.58 -17.61 -53.74
N GLN A 49 -42.67 -18.04 -53.10
CA GLN A 49 -44.02 -18.13 -53.70
C GLN A 49 -44.97 -17.03 -53.20
N THR A 50 -44.45 -16.01 -52.49
CA THR A 50 -45.26 -14.90 -51.98
C THR A 50 -45.94 -14.07 -53.08
N TRP A 51 -47.11 -13.50 -52.76
CA TRP A 51 -47.86 -12.64 -53.68
C TRP A 51 -47.09 -11.37 -54.07
N GLU A 52 -46.31 -10.80 -53.15
CA GLU A 52 -45.45 -9.64 -53.40
C GLU A 52 -44.37 -9.95 -54.46
N TRP A 53 -43.74 -11.12 -54.38
CA TRP A 53 -42.78 -11.56 -55.38
C TRP A 53 -43.43 -11.79 -56.75
N ALA A 54 -44.64 -12.36 -56.79
CA ALA A 54 -45.38 -12.53 -58.05
C ALA A 54 -45.67 -11.19 -58.75
N GLN A 55 -45.90 -10.11 -57.99
CA GLN A 55 -46.02 -8.76 -58.54
C GLN A 55 -44.68 -8.22 -59.05
N LYS A 56 -43.62 -8.33 -58.23
CA LYS A 56 -42.27 -7.89 -58.62
C LYS A 56 -41.77 -8.60 -59.88
N ARG A 57 -42.02 -9.91 -60.00
CA ARG A 57 -41.69 -10.73 -61.18
C ARG A 57 -42.39 -10.26 -62.46
N LYS A 58 -43.65 -9.81 -62.36
CA LYS A 58 -44.37 -9.23 -63.52
C LYS A 58 -43.72 -7.94 -64.00
N VAL A 59 -43.31 -7.07 -63.07
CA VAL A 59 -42.62 -5.82 -63.41
C VAL A 59 -41.26 -6.12 -64.05
N ILE A 60 -40.50 -7.08 -63.51
CA ILE A 60 -39.22 -7.50 -64.09
C ILE A 60 -39.42 -8.08 -65.50
N LEU A 61 -40.44 -8.91 -65.74
CA LEU A 61 -40.76 -9.44 -67.07
C LEU A 61 -41.11 -8.33 -68.08
N GLN A 62 -41.80 -7.28 -67.63
CA GLN A 62 -42.07 -6.10 -68.47
C GLN A 62 -40.80 -5.32 -68.80
N LEU A 63 -39.86 -5.18 -67.86
CA LEU A 63 -38.56 -4.54 -68.09
C LEU A 63 -37.69 -5.32 -69.09
N LEU A 64 -37.77 -6.65 -69.08
CA LEU A 64 -37.03 -7.50 -70.01
C LEU A 64 -37.65 -7.55 -71.41
N SER A 65 -38.95 -7.24 -71.53
CA SER A 65 -39.64 -7.24 -72.82
C SER A 65 -39.16 -6.07 -73.69
N GLY A 66 -38.43 -6.38 -74.77
CA GLY A 66 -37.89 -5.39 -75.71
C GLY A 66 -36.35 -5.37 -75.83
N ILE A 67 -35.63 -6.11 -74.98
CA ILE A 67 -34.16 -6.18 -75.03
C ILE A 67 -33.73 -7.43 -75.81
N GLU A 68 -33.04 -7.25 -76.95
CA GLU A 68 -32.64 -8.36 -77.84
C GLU A 68 -31.66 -9.35 -77.18
N VAL A 69 -30.78 -8.84 -76.31
CA VAL A 69 -29.75 -9.63 -75.58
C VAL A 69 -30.39 -10.65 -74.62
N VAL A 70 -31.64 -10.47 -74.21
CA VAL A 70 -32.32 -11.46 -73.35
C VAL A 70 -32.44 -12.80 -74.06
N ASN A 71 -32.63 -12.82 -75.38
CA ASN A 71 -32.76 -14.07 -76.14
C ASN A 71 -31.46 -14.90 -76.13
N SER A 72 -30.29 -14.24 -76.15
CA SER A 72 -29.00 -14.95 -76.05
C SER A 72 -28.75 -15.48 -74.63
N LEU A 73 -29.19 -14.76 -73.59
CA LEU A 73 -29.15 -15.24 -72.19
C LEU A 73 -30.09 -16.43 -71.96
N VAL A 74 -31.28 -16.43 -72.57
CA VAL A 74 -32.21 -17.56 -72.53
C VAL A 74 -31.61 -18.79 -73.19
N ALA A 75 -30.89 -18.63 -74.31
CA ALA A 75 -30.17 -19.72 -74.96
C ALA A 75 -29.09 -20.33 -74.03
N LEU A 76 -28.39 -19.51 -73.25
CA LEU A 76 -27.41 -19.98 -72.25
C LEU A 76 -28.08 -20.75 -71.09
N LEU A 77 -29.27 -20.35 -70.64
CA LEU A 77 -30.02 -21.06 -69.58
C LEU A 77 -30.60 -22.40 -70.04
N SER A 78 -30.75 -22.62 -71.36
CA SER A 78 -31.34 -23.85 -71.93
C SER A 78 -30.36 -25.04 -72.04
N ILE A 79 -29.11 -24.87 -71.59
CA ILE A 79 -28.05 -25.87 -71.64
C ILE A 79 -28.24 -26.93 -70.54
N ASP A 80 -27.87 -28.19 -70.80
CA ASP A 80 -27.81 -29.24 -69.77
C ASP A 80 -26.59 -29.04 -68.85
N PHE A 81 -26.82 -28.34 -67.74
CA PHE A 81 -25.80 -28.05 -66.74
C PHE A 81 -25.36 -29.30 -65.95
N HIS A 82 -26.16 -30.37 -65.89
CA HIS A 82 -25.78 -31.59 -65.16
C HIS A 82 -24.68 -32.36 -65.91
N ALA A 83 -24.81 -32.50 -67.23
CA ALA A 83 -23.77 -33.07 -68.06
C ALA A 83 -22.49 -32.21 -68.03
N LEU A 84 -22.65 -30.89 -68.10
CA LEU A 84 -21.52 -29.95 -68.05
C LEU A 84 -20.77 -30.02 -66.70
N GLU A 85 -21.47 -30.15 -65.57
CA GLU A 85 -20.86 -30.26 -64.24
C GLU A 85 -19.90 -31.45 -64.12
N VAL A 86 -20.24 -32.58 -64.75
CA VAL A 86 -19.39 -33.79 -64.78
C VAL A 86 -18.11 -33.53 -65.59
N ASP A 87 -18.21 -32.85 -66.73
CA ASP A 87 -17.06 -32.54 -67.59
C ASP A 87 -16.14 -31.50 -66.93
N VAL A 88 -16.71 -30.50 -66.27
CA VAL A 88 -15.96 -29.49 -65.49
C VAL A 88 -15.20 -30.14 -64.32
N ARG A 89 -15.79 -31.12 -63.62
CA ARG A 89 -15.09 -31.87 -62.56
C ARG A 89 -13.87 -32.63 -63.08
N LYS A 90 -13.97 -33.27 -64.25
CA LYS A 90 -12.84 -33.96 -64.89
C LYS A 90 -11.76 -32.96 -65.28
N GLU A 91 -12.14 -31.81 -65.82
CA GLU A 91 -11.19 -30.76 -66.20
C GLU A 91 -10.48 -30.13 -64.97
N GLN A 92 -11.20 -29.91 -63.87
CA GLN A 92 -10.58 -29.45 -62.62
C GLN A 92 -9.56 -30.44 -62.06
N GLN A 93 -9.82 -31.75 -62.16
CA GLN A 93 -8.85 -32.78 -61.77
C GLN A 93 -7.61 -32.76 -62.67
N ARG A 94 -7.81 -32.53 -63.98
CA ARG A 94 -6.72 -32.37 -64.96
C ARG A 94 -5.83 -31.17 -64.62
N CYS A 95 -6.44 -30.00 -64.38
CA CYS A 95 -5.70 -28.78 -64.05
C CYS A 95 -4.89 -28.90 -62.75
N ARG A 96 -5.28 -29.78 -61.81
CA ARG A 96 -4.49 -30.08 -60.58
C ARG A 96 -3.27 -30.98 -60.82
N LEU A 97 -3.25 -31.76 -61.90
CA LEU A 97 -2.18 -32.71 -62.22
C LEU A 97 -1.11 -32.11 -63.15
N GLY A 98 -1.29 -30.85 -63.56
CA GLY A 98 -0.36 -30.11 -64.42
C GLY A 98 -0.56 -30.37 -65.93
N PRO A 99 0.14 -29.61 -66.79
CA PRO A 99 -0.08 -29.59 -68.24
C PRO A 99 0.26 -30.90 -68.99
N SER A 100 0.79 -31.93 -68.33
CA SER A 100 1.10 -33.24 -68.94
C SER A 100 -0.04 -34.26 -68.90
N ALA A 101 -1.18 -33.92 -68.28
CA ALA A 101 -2.29 -34.85 -68.11
C ALA A 101 -3.35 -34.71 -69.23
N GLY A 102 -3.19 -35.46 -70.34
CA GLY A 102 -4.27 -35.83 -71.28
C GLY A 102 -5.04 -34.72 -72.04
N GLU A 103 -5.91 -35.14 -72.97
CA GLU A 103 -6.81 -34.26 -73.73
C GLU A 103 -7.85 -33.60 -72.81
N SER A 104 -8.20 -32.33 -73.08
CA SER A 104 -9.21 -31.59 -72.30
C SER A 104 -10.59 -32.23 -72.47
N ALA A 105 -11.32 -32.39 -71.37
CA ALA A 105 -12.69 -32.90 -71.39
C ALA A 105 -13.68 -31.85 -71.91
N LEU A 106 -13.30 -30.56 -71.89
CA LEU A 106 -14.15 -29.43 -72.30
C LEU A 106 -13.89 -28.98 -73.75
N ILE A 107 -12.66 -29.10 -74.24
CA ILE A 107 -12.28 -28.66 -75.59
C ILE A 107 -11.53 -29.78 -76.35
N PRO A 108 -11.98 -30.17 -77.56
CA PRO A 108 -11.14 -30.94 -78.49
C PRO A 108 -10.04 -30.02 -79.06
N ALA A 109 -8.78 -30.47 -79.06
CA ALA A 109 -7.61 -29.67 -79.44
C ALA A 109 -7.83 -28.84 -80.73
N SER A 110 -7.87 -27.52 -80.60
CA SER A 110 -8.12 -26.60 -81.70
C SER A 110 -6.83 -26.00 -82.28
N PRO A 111 -6.77 -25.80 -83.62
CA PRO A 111 -5.62 -25.19 -84.29
C PRO A 111 -5.67 -23.65 -84.36
N ASN A 112 -6.79 -23.00 -84.00
CA ASN A 112 -6.99 -21.54 -84.07
C ASN A 112 -7.11 -20.92 -82.66
N GLY A 113 -6.76 -19.63 -82.52
CA GLY A 113 -6.84 -18.89 -81.25
C GLY A 113 -8.24 -18.88 -80.62
N LEU A 114 -8.31 -18.84 -79.28
CA LEU A 114 -9.53 -19.06 -78.49
C LEU A 114 -10.62 -18.01 -78.79
N ALA A 115 -10.23 -16.76 -79.06
CA ALA A 115 -11.16 -15.67 -79.38
C ALA A 115 -11.93 -15.88 -80.69
N LEU A 116 -11.29 -16.47 -81.69
CA LEU A 116 -11.88 -16.69 -83.01
C LEU A 116 -12.80 -17.93 -83.02
N GLU A 117 -12.52 -18.90 -82.16
CA GLU A 117 -13.41 -20.04 -81.92
C GLU A 117 -14.62 -19.68 -81.06
N PHE A 118 -14.49 -18.73 -80.15
CA PHE A 118 -15.59 -18.19 -79.36
C PHE A 118 -16.63 -17.49 -80.24
N GLU A 119 -16.20 -16.73 -81.25
CA GLU A 119 -17.10 -16.05 -82.19
C GLU A 119 -17.96 -17.05 -83.00
N ARG A 120 -17.34 -18.13 -83.49
CA ARG A 120 -17.97 -19.13 -84.38
C ARG A 120 -18.79 -20.21 -83.67
N SER A 121 -18.74 -20.26 -82.34
CA SER A 121 -19.38 -21.31 -81.54
C SER A 121 -20.81 -20.95 -81.12
N ASP A 122 -21.61 -21.99 -80.88
CA ASP A 122 -22.93 -21.91 -80.26
C ASP A 122 -22.82 -21.69 -78.73
N ALA A 123 -23.93 -21.32 -78.09
CA ALA A 123 -23.97 -20.95 -76.67
C ALA A 123 -23.34 -22.00 -75.74
N ALA A 124 -23.55 -23.30 -76.02
CA ALA A 124 -22.97 -24.40 -75.23
C ALA A 124 -21.45 -24.52 -75.38
N ARG A 125 -20.92 -24.33 -76.59
CA ARG A 125 -19.46 -24.38 -76.85
C ARG A 125 -18.75 -23.12 -76.39
N ARG A 126 -19.37 -21.94 -76.48
CA ARG A 126 -18.87 -20.69 -75.87
C ARG A 126 -18.67 -20.83 -74.36
N LEU A 127 -19.65 -21.43 -73.68
CA LEU A 127 -19.58 -21.71 -72.25
C LEU A 127 -18.42 -22.67 -71.90
N ARG A 128 -18.20 -23.73 -72.69
CA ARG A 128 -17.08 -24.67 -72.49
C ARG A 128 -15.71 -24.04 -72.70
N LEU A 129 -15.54 -23.23 -73.77
CA LEU A 129 -14.31 -22.48 -74.05
C LEU A 129 -13.98 -21.49 -72.93
N PHE A 130 -15.00 -20.78 -72.43
CA PHE A 130 -14.86 -19.88 -71.30
C PHE A 130 -14.42 -20.63 -70.03
N LEU A 131 -15.09 -21.74 -69.69
CA LEU A 131 -14.79 -22.51 -68.48
C LEU A 131 -13.39 -23.10 -68.48
N SER A 132 -12.88 -23.59 -69.61
CA SER A 132 -11.50 -24.11 -69.69
C SER A 132 -10.44 -23.03 -69.46
N GLU A 133 -10.63 -21.82 -70.00
CA GLU A 133 -9.66 -20.74 -69.83
C GLU A 133 -9.73 -20.18 -68.40
N LEU A 134 -10.94 -20.00 -67.86
CA LEU A 134 -11.13 -19.60 -66.45
C LEU A 134 -10.49 -20.59 -65.48
N LEU A 135 -10.72 -21.90 -65.65
CA LEU A 135 -10.14 -22.93 -64.79
C LEU A 135 -8.61 -23.01 -64.93
N SER A 136 -8.07 -22.79 -66.13
CA SER A 136 -6.64 -22.69 -66.35
C SER A 136 -6.04 -21.51 -65.59
N VAL A 137 -6.65 -20.33 -65.67
CA VAL A 137 -6.21 -19.15 -64.91
C VAL A 137 -6.31 -19.41 -63.40
N MET A 138 -7.42 -19.98 -62.92
CA MET A 138 -7.58 -20.33 -61.50
C MET A 138 -6.52 -21.32 -61.01
N ALA A 139 -6.09 -22.28 -61.85
CA ALA A 139 -5.02 -23.22 -61.52
C ALA A 139 -3.64 -22.54 -61.51
N GLN A 140 -3.33 -21.70 -62.50
CA GLN A 140 -2.08 -20.95 -62.57
C GLN A 140 -1.90 -19.99 -61.40
N VAL A 141 -2.98 -19.34 -60.95
CA VAL A 141 -2.99 -18.46 -59.77
C VAL A 141 -2.77 -19.27 -58.48
N LYS A 142 -3.34 -20.47 -58.37
CA LYS A 142 -3.10 -21.38 -57.22
C LYS A 142 -1.66 -21.90 -57.16
N GLU A 143 -1.00 -22.05 -58.31
CA GLU A 143 0.41 -22.47 -58.42
C GLU A 143 1.42 -21.31 -58.32
N GLY A 144 0.94 -20.05 -58.29
CA GLY A 144 1.78 -18.84 -58.17
C GLY A 144 2.45 -18.39 -59.45
N ASN A 145 2.02 -18.88 -60.63
CA ASN A 145 2.62 -18.58 -61.92
C ASN A 145 1.91 -17.39 -62.61
N ILE A 146 2.29 -16.17 -62.22
CA ILE A 146 1.57 -14.93 -62.57
C ILE A 146 1.80 -14.50 -64.03
N ASP A 147 2.96 -14.83 -64.62
CA ASP A 147 3.30 -14.42 -66.00
C ASP A 147 2.47 -15.17 -67.06
N GLY A 148 1.95 -16.36 -66.74
CA GLY A 148 1.09 -17.13 -67.64
C GLY A 148 -0.35 -16.60 -67.75
N VAL A 149 -0.82 -15.85 -66.75
CA VAL A 149 -2.19 -15.34 -66.66
C VAL A 149 -2.41 -14.13 -67.58
N GLN A 150 -1.33 -13.41 -67.93
CA GLN A 150 -1.39 -12.24 -68.82
C GLN A 150 -1.60 -12.61 -70.29
N ASN A 151 -1.57 -13.89 -70.67
CA ASN A 151 -1.75 -14.34 -72.06
C ASN A 151 -3.16 -14.92 -72.33
N ALA A 152 -4.16 -14.53 -71.53
CA ALA A 152 -5.52 -15.02 -71.63
C ALA A 152 -6.29 -14.29 -72.76
N GLU A 153 -6.21 -14.84 -73.98
CA GLU A 153 -6.70 -14.24 -75.22
C GLU A 153 -8.20 -13.86 -75.18
N LEU A 154 -9.06 -14.63 -74.48
CA LEU A 154 -10.49 -14.28 -74.39
C LEU A 154 -10.72 -13.07 -73.48
N PHE A 155 -10.03 -12.99 -72.35
CA PHE A 155 -10.25 -11.95 -71.35
C PHE A 155 -9.66 -10.58 -71.74
N GLU A 156 -8.70 -10.55 -72.66
CA GLU A 156 -8.13 -9.33 -73.24
C GLU A 156 -9.04 -8.67 -74.29
N SER A 157 -9.91 -9.43 -74.95
CA SER A 157 -10.75 -8.92 -76.03
C SER A 157 -11.86 -8.00 -75.53
N ILE A 158 -11.71 -6.70 -75.79
CA ILE A 158 -12.68 -5.65 -75.40
C ILE A 158 -14.05 -5.87 -76.09
N VAL A 159 -14.07 -6.47 -77.28
CA VAL A 159 -15.30 -6.67 -78.07
C VAL A 159 -16.22 -7.71 -77.44
N TYR A 160 -15.66 -8.80 -76.91
CA TYR A 160 -16.42 -9.92 -76.33
C TYR A 160 -16.64 -9.80 -74.83
N LEU A 161 -16.08 -8.76 -74.19
CA LEU A 161 -16.08 -8.60 -72.73
C LEU A 161 -17.48 -8.58 -72.12
N GLU A 162 -18.49 -8.06 -72.82
CA GLU A 162 -19.87 -8.07 -72.32
C GLU A 162 -20.51 -9.47 -72.38
N GLU A 163 -20.31 -10.20 -73.48
CA GLU A 163 -20.81 -11.58 -73.62
C GLU A 163 -20.08 -12.51 -72.65
N ILE A 164 -18.77 -12.32 -72.45
CA ILE A 164 -17.97 -13.06 -71.47
C ILE A 164 -18.49 -12.81 -70.05
N ALA A 165 -18.85 -11.56 -69.70
CA ALA A 165 -19.44 -11.25 -68.41
C ALA A 165 -20.80 -11.95 -68.21
N ASP A 166 -21.63 -12.00 -69.25
CA ASP A 166 -22.92 -12.68 -69.23
C ASP A 166 -22.76 -14.20 -69.03
N VAL A 167 -21.84 -14.81 -69.79
CA VAL A 167 -21.47 -16.23 -69.68
C VAL A 167 -20.92 -16.53 -68.29
N LEU A 168 -20.04 -15.69 -67.74
CA LEU A 168 -19.49 -15.83 -66.39
C LEU A 168 -20.59 -15.81 -65.32
N CYS A 169 -21.54 -14.87 -65.39
CA CYS A 169 -22.62 -14.75 -64.42
C CYS A 169 -23.58 -15.95 -64.46
N ILE A 170 -23.91 -16.44 -65.66
CA ILE A 170 -24.78 -17.63 -65.82
C ILE A 170 -24.05 -18.90 -65.40
N ALA A 171 -22.78 -19.07 -65.79
CA ALA A 171 -21.97 -20.22 -65.41
C ALA A 171 -21.84 -20.34 -63.88
N GLN A 172 -21.57 -19.24 -63.20
CA GLN A 172 -21.47 -19.20 -61.74
C GLN A 172 -22.82 -19.50 -61.08
N ALA A 173 -23.91 -18.95 -61.60
CA ALA A 173 -25.25 -19.13 -61.10
C ALA A 173 -25.73 -20.60 -61.12
N GLU A 174 -25.40 -21.34 -62.18
CA GLU A 174 -25.86 -22.72 -62.40
C GLU A 174 -24.84 -23.78 -61.92
N LEU A 175 -23.57 -23.43 -61.75
CA LEU A 175 -22.51 -24.32 -61.19
C LEU A 175 -21.90 -23.79 -59.87
N PRO A 176 -22.70 -23.46 -58.85
CA PRO A 176 -22.20 -22.82 -57.62
C PRO A 176 -21.23 -23.71 -56.81
N GLY A 177 -21.37 -25.04 -56.91
CA GLY A 177 -20.51 -26.00 -56.20
C GLY A 177 -19.09 -26.15 -56.77
N LEU A 178 -18.84 -25.68 -58.00
CA LEU A 178 -17.55 -25.78 -58.68
C LEU A 178 -16.87 -24.42 -58.88
N LEU A 179 -17.67 -23.35 -58.99
CA LEU A 179 -17.26 -21.99 -59.27
C LEU A 179 -17.51 -21.10 -58.04
N TYR A 180 -16.61 -21.20 -57.07
CA TYR A 180 -16.68 -20.38 -55.86
C TYR A 180 -16.27 -18.93 -56.17
N ILE A 181 -17.16 -17.97 -55.88
CA ILE A 181 -17.00 -16.56 -56.27
C ILE A 181 -15.70 -15.94 -55.73
N PRO A 182 -15.29 -16.17 -54.46
CA PRO A 182 -14.01 -15.68 -53.97
C PRO A 182 -12.78 -16.18 -54.72
N ASP A 183 -12.74 -17.45 -55.11
CA ASP A 183 -11.62 -18.02 -55.87
C ASP A 183 -11.54 -17.38 -57.28
N ILE A 184 -12.70 -17.09 -57.87
CA ILE A 184 -12.80 -16.37 -59.15
C ILE A 184 -12.34 -14.92 -58.97
N ALA A 185 -12.71 -14.26 -57.87
CA ALA A 185 -12.31 -12.89 -57.58
C ALA A 185 -10.78 -12.74 -57.51
N GLU A 186 -10.08 -13.69 -56.87
CA GLU A 186 -8.62 -13.71 -56.84
C GLU A 186 -8.02 -13.94 -58.23
N ALA A 187 -8.58 -14.85 -59.02
CA ALA A 187 -8.12 -15.10 -60.39
C ALA A 187 -8.26 -13.87 -61.29
N LEU A 188 -9.38 -13.13 -61.14
CA LEU A 188 -9.66 -11.92 -61.92
C LEU A 188 -8.75 -10.74 -61.58
N LEU A 189 -8.11 -10.69 -60.40
CA LEU A 189 -7.17 -9.59 -60.07
C LEU A 189 -5.95 -9.54 -60.98
N HIS A 190 -5.57 -10.68 -61.57
CA HIS A 190 -4.38 -10.82 -62.40
C HIS A 190 -4.65 -10.62 -63.91
N ILE A 191 -5.91 -10.42 -64.30
CA ILE A 191 -6.36 -10.27 -65.70
C ILE A 191 -6.54 -8.78 -66.06
N PRO A 192 -6.07 -8.31 -67.23
CA PRO A 192 -6.42 -6.98 -67.74
C PRO A 192 -7.93 -6.90 -68.00
N ASN A 193 -8.65 -6.01 -67.32
CA ASN A 193 -10.13 -5.90 -67.24
C ASN A 193 -10.84 -6.81 -66.23
N GLY A 194 -10.13 -7.60 -65.42
CA GLY A 194 -10.78 -8.48 -64.45
C GLY A 194 -11.55 -7.75 -63.33
N ILE A 195 -11.16 -6.53 -62.94
CA ILE A 195 -11.92 -5.70 -61.98
C ILE A 195 -13.33 -5.39 -62.51
N TYR A 196 -13.47 -5.17 -63.82
CA TYR A 196 -14.77 -4.92 -64.45
C TYR A 196 -15.66 -6.18 -64.42
N LEU A 197 -15.09 -7.33 -64.77
CA LEU A 197 -15.78 -8.62 -64.71
C LEU A 197 -16.21 -8.95 -63.27
N LEU A 198 -15.35 -8.66 -62.29
CA LEU A 198 -15.65 -8.82 -60.87
C LEU A 198 -16.82 -7.93 -60.43
N CYS A 199 -16.86 -6.66 -60.86
CA CYS A 199 -17.97 -5.76 -60.55
C CYS A 199 -19.30 -6.28 -61.13
N ARG A 200 -19.30 -6.78 -62.37
CA ARG A 200 -20.50 -7.38 -62.99
C ARG A 200 -20.92 -8.67 -62.29
N LEU A 201 -19.98 -9.54 -61.94
CA LEU A 201 -20.26 -10.77 -61.20
C LEU A 201 -20.93 -10.47 -59.86
N VAL A 202 -20.33 -9.59 -59.06
CA VAL A 202 -20.87 -9.19 -57.74
C VAL A 202 -22.20 -8.44 -57.89
N ALA A 203 -22.41 -7.66 -58.94
CA ALA A 203 -23.69 -7.01 -59.21
C ALA A 203 -24.83 -8.00 -59.52
N ASN A 204 -24.52 -9.13 -60.17
CA ASN A 204 -25.50 -10.19 -60.45
C ASN A 204 -25.71 -11.15 -59.26
N SER A 205 -24.79 -11.20 -58.31
CA SER A 205 -24.91 -11.95 -57.05
C SER A 205 -24.64 -11.02 -55.85
N PRO A 206 -25.56 -10.11 -55.48
CA PRO A 206 -25.29 -9.09 -54.46
C PRO A 206 -24.97 -9.66 -53.07
N ASP A 207 -25.46 -10.87 -52.76
CA ASP A 207 -25.21 -11.57 -51.48
C ASP A 207 -23.73 -11.91 -51.27
N SER A 208 -22.96 -12.11 -52.34
CA SER A 208 -21.53 -12.45 -52.26
C SER A 208 -20.64 -11.24 -52.01
N PHE A 209 -21.17 -10.01 -52.04
CA PHE A 209 -20.39 -8.77 -51.87
C PHE A 209 -19.55 -8.80 -50.58
N GLN A 210 -20.17 -9.13 -49.45
CA GLN A 210 -19.47 -9.14 -48.16
C GLN A 210 -18.42 -10.25 -48.07
N GLU A 211 -18.68 -11.40 -48.69
CA GLU A 211 -17.78 -12.55 -48.72
C GLU A 211 -16.55 -12.26 -49.59
N VAL A 212 -16.76 -11.75 -50.81
CA VAL A 212 -15.70 -11.33 -51.73
C VAL A 212 -14.82 -10.24 -51.12
N CYS A 213 -15.41 -9.21 -50.50
CA CYS A 213 -14.62 -8.19 -49.82
C CYS A 213 -13.82 -8.77 -48.64
N THR A 214 -14.38 -9.69 -47.86
CA THR A 214 -13.65 -10.37 -46.78
C THR A 214 -12.48 -11.18 -47.33
N THR A 215 -12.67 -12.00 -48.37
CA THR A 215 -11.62 -12.88 -48.89
C THR A 215 -10.48 -12.10 -49.53
N LEU A 216 -10.82 -11.03 -50.28
CA LEU A 216 -9.82 -10.12 -50.83
C LEU A 216 -9.04 -9.42 -49.70
N ILE A 217 -9.67 -9.12 -48.56
CA ILE A 217 -8.96 -8.54 -47.41
C ILE A 217 -8.05 -9.56 -46.73
N THR A 218 -8.51 -10.79 -46.51
CA THR A 218 -7.72 -11.83 -45.85
C THR A 218 -6.48 -12.25 -46.64
N ASN A 219 -6.56 -12.18 -47.97
CA ASN A 219 -5.45 -12.50 -48.88
C ASN A 219 -4.59 -11.27 -49.22
N GLY A 220 -4.91 -10.10 -48.65
CA GLY A 220 -4.15 -8.88 -48.85
C GLY A 220 -2.79 -8.89 -48.17
N ASP A 221 -1.94 -7.89 -48.47
CA ASP A 221 -0.66 -7.73 -47.80
C ASP A 221 -0.85 -7.16 -46.39
N LYS A 222 -0.11 -7.70 -45.42
CA LYS A 222 -0.14 -7.22 -44.02
C LYS A 222 0.55 -5.86 -43.83
N GLN A 223 1.52 -5.52 -44.69
CA GLN A 223 2.38 -4.35 -44.49
C GLN A 223 2.71 -3.59 -45.78
N ASP A 224 3.41 -4.20 -46.75
CA ASP A 224 3.82 -3.51 -47.97
C ASP A 224 2.88 -3.82 -49.15
N GLU A 225 2.03 -2.84 -49.48
CA GLU A 225 1.03 -2.92 -50.56
C GLU A 225 1.57 -2.48 -51.93
N ASP A 226 2.90 -2.31 -52.06
CA ASP A 226 3.52 -1.83 -53.31
C ASP A 226 3.55 -2.89 -54.41
N SER A 227 3.24 -4.15 -54.07
CA SER A 227 3.10 -5.23 -55.04
C SER A 227 2.05 -4.85 -56.09
N PRO A 228 2.28 -5.15 -57.39
CA PRO A 228 1.29 -4.84 -58.43
C PRO A 228 -0.05 -5.53 -58.13
N ALA A 229 -0.02 -6.75 -57.59
CA ALA A 229 -1.20 -7.45 -57.11
C ALA A 229 -1.89 -6.73 -55.93
N GLY A 230 -1.12 -6.21 -54.97
CA GLY A 230 -1.64 -5.43 -53.84
C GLY A 230 -2.32 -4.14 -54.29
N LYS A 231 -1.73 -3.39 -55.23
CA LYS A 231 -2.35 -2.19 -55.82
C LYS A 231 -3.65 -2.51 -56.57
N MET A 232 -3.65 -3.58 -57.36
CA MET A 232 -4.86 -4.04 -58.08
C MET A 232 -5.96 -4.49 -57.11
N ARG A 233 -5.61 -5.16 -56.02
CA ARG A 233 -6.54 -5.57 -54.95
C ARG A 233 -7.16 -4.37 -54.23
N ILE A 234 -6.35 -3.37 -53.87
CA ILE A 234 -6.84 -2.11 -53.28
C ILE A 234 -7.77 -1.39 -54.27
N GLN A 235 -7.39 -1.33 -55.54
CA GLN A 235 -8.21 -0.71 -56.59
C GLN A 235 -9.53 -1.47 -56.78
N ALA A 236 -9.52 -2.80 -56.80
CA ALA A 236 -10.71 -3.62 -56.91
C ALA A 236 -11.67 -3.39 -55.74
N LEU A 237 -11.16 -3.44 -54.50
CA LEU A 237 -11.95 -3.16 -53.29
C LEU A 237 -12.50 -1.73 -53.28
N ARG A 238 -11.74 -0.74 -53.75
CA ARG A 238 -12.19 0.64 -53.88
C ARG A 238 -13.33 0.79 -54.89
N VAL A 239 -13.23 0.14 -56.06
CA VAL A 239 -14.29 0.17 -57.09
C VAL A 239 -15.55 -0.57 -56.61
N LEU A 240 -15.41 -1.71 -55.92
CA LEU A 240 -16.54 -2.41 -55.29
C LEU A 240 -17.22 -1.55 -54.21
N CYS A 241 -16.44 -0.85 -53.38
CA CYS A 241 -16.95 0.09 -52.39
C CYS A 241 -17.61 1.34 -53.01
N GLN A 242 -17.14 1.80 -54.19
CA GLN A 242 -17.81 2.85 -54.95
C GLN A 242 -19.15 2.36 -55.52
N MET A 243 -19.23 1.10 -55.95
CA MET A 243 -20.48 0.47 -56.38
C MET A 243 -21.47 0.29 -55.22
N ASN A 244 -21.01 -0.09 -54.03
CA ASN A 244 -21.86 -0.20 -52.83
C ASN A 244 -21.36 0.72 -51.69
N MET A 245 -21.79 1.98 -51.74
CA MET A 245 -21.35 3.01 -50.79
C MET A 245 -21.79 2.74 -49.34
N ALA A 246 -22.85 1.96 -49.11
CA ALA A 246 -23.37 1.68 -47.76
C ALA A 246 -22.42 0.80 -46.94
N GLU A 247 -21.63 -0.05 -47.59
CA GLU A 247 -20.74 -1.02 -46.93
C GLU A 247 -19.30 -0.50 -46.76
N ILE A 248 -18.99 0.76 -47.14
CA ILE A 248 -17.63 1.32 -47.03
C ILE A 248 -17.09 1.21 -45.59
N LEU A 249 -17.91 1.55 -44.60
CA LEU A 249 -17.52 1.50 -43.18
C LEU A 249 -17.35 0.06 -42.67
N SER A 250 -18.13 -0.88 -43.21
CA SER A 250 -18.07 -2.31 -42.91
C SER A 250 -16.79 -2.95 -43.47
N VAL A 251 -16.45 -2.65 -44.72
CA VAL A 251 -15.20 -3.08 -45.37
C VAL A 251 -13.98 -2.44 -44.68
N ARG A 252 -14.06 -1.15 -44.33
CA ARG A 252 -13.05 -0.46 -43.50
C ARG A 252 -12.85 -1.17 -42.16
N GLY A 253 -13.93 -1.57 -41.48
CA GLY A 253 -13.89 -2.31 -40.22
C GLY A 253 -13.19 -3.66 -40.37
N LYS A 254 -13.53 -4.43 -41.41
CA LYS A 254 -12.90 -5.73 -41.71
C LYS A 254 -11.39 -5.61 -41.97
N ALA A 255 -10.94 -4.57 -42.69
CA ALA A 255 -9.51 -4.33 -42.91
C ALA A 255 -8.74 -4.13 -41.59
N VAL A 256 -9.35 -3.42 -40.63
CA VAL A 256 -8.78 -3.20 -39.29
C VAL A 256 -8.83 -4.48 -38.45
N GLU A 257 -9.95 -5.21 -38.47
CA GLU A 257 -10.12 -6.48 -37.76
C GLU A 257 -9.04 -7.50 -38.15
N PHE A 258 -8.80 -7.65 -39.45
CA PHE A 258 -7.76 -8.55 -39.94
C PHE A 258 -6.34 -7.97 -39.82
N CYS A 259 -6.16 -6.66 -39.60
CA CYS A 259 -4.87 -5.97 -39.68
C CYS A 259 -4.18 -6.18 -41.05
N HIS A 260 -4.93 -6.09 -42.14
CA HIS A 260 -4.44 -6.19 -43.51
C HIS A 260 -4.78 -4.92 -44.29
N MET A 261 -3.93 -4.59 -45.25
CA MET A 261 -4.09 -3.45 -46.14
C MET A 261 -4.39 -2.10 -45.44
N PRO A 262 -3.43 -1.53 -44.69
CA PRO A 262 -3.60 -0.25 -44.00
C PRO A 262 -3.82 0.95 -44.94
N GLY A 263 -3.29 0.91 -46.17
CA GLY A 263 -3.52 1.97 -47.15
C GLY A 263 -4.95 1.98 -47.68
N LEU A 264 -5.57 0.81 -47.83
CA LEU A 264 -7.00 0.71 -48.15
C LEU A 264 -7.86 1.38 -47.07
N ALA A 265 -7.57 1.13 -45.78
CA ALA A 265 -8.33 1.75 -44.69
C ALA A 265 -8.27 3.28 -44.71
N ILE A 266 -7.12 3.86 -45.08
CA ILE A 266 -6.96 5.31 -45.28
C ILE A 266 -7.79 5.77 -46.49
N LEU A 267 -7.62 5.11 -47.65
CA LEU A 267 -8.31 5.49 -48.89
C LEU A 267 -9.82 5.41 -48.77
N LEU A 268 -10.37 4.35 -48.17
CA LEU A 268 -11.81 4.21 -47.92
C LEU A 268 -12.34 5.31 -46.99
N THR A 269 -11.56 5.70 -45.98
CA THR A 269 -11.95 6.81 -45.09
C THR A 269 -11.93 8.15 -45.82
N LEU A 270 -10.97 8.37 -46.72
CA LEU A 270 -10.91 9.58 -47.55
C LEU A 270 -12.05 9.61 -48.57
N ASP A 271 -12.37 8.48 -49.20
CA ASP A 271 -13.49 8.37 -50.14
C ASP A 271 -14.83 8.62 -49.44
N TYR A 272 -15.02 8.05 -48.25
CA TYR A 272 -16.19 8.32 -47.41
C TYR A 272 -16.30 9.82 -47.08
N CYS A 273 -15.20 10.46 -46.69
CA CYS A 273 -15.17 11.90 -46.41
C CYS A 273 -15.51 12.75 -47.65
N ARG A 274 -15.10 12.33 -48.86
CA ARG A 274 -15.44 13.02 -50.11
C ARG A 274 -16.92 12.88 -50.44
N ILE A 275 -17.47 11.67 -50.31
CA ILE A 275 -18.88 11.38 -50.57
C ILE A 275 -19.79 12.14 -49.59
N GLU A 276 -19.46 12.19 -48.30
CA GLU A 276 -20.25 12.96 -47.33
C GLU A 276 -20.20 14.47 -47.57
N ARG A 277 -19.07 15.01 -48.05
CA ARG A 277 -18.96 16.43 -48.45
C ARG A 277 -19.92 16.78 -49.60
N GLU A 278 -20.05 15.87 -50.57
CA GLU A 278 -20.94 16.04 -51.73
C GLU A 278 -22.43 15.91 -51.35
N ILE A 279 -22.77 15.03 -50.40
CA ILE A 279 -24.18 14.75 -50.03
C ILE A 279 -24.73 15.78 -49.02
N PHE A 280 -23.97 16.12 -47.98
CA PHE A 280 -24.52 16.86 -46.84
C PHE A 280 -24.20 18.35 -46.83
N GLY A 281 -23.26 18.84 -47.64
CA GLY A 281 -22.89 20.27 -47.75
C GLY A 281 -22.46 20.96 -46.44
N ASN A 282 -22.46 20.23 -45.32
CA ASN A 282 -22.36 20.78 -43.98
C ASN A 282 -20.95 20.52 -43.46
N HIS A 283 -20.10 21.54 -43.50
CA HIS A 283 -18.69 21.43 -43.14
C HIS A 283 -18.44 21.04 -41.67
N ASN A 284 -19.42 21.18 -40.77
CA ASN A 284 -19.19 21.06 -39.33
C ASN A 284 -19.41 19.66 -38.71
N SER A 285 -20.27 18.79 -39.27
CA SER A 285 -20.51 17.43 -38.73
C SER A 285 -19.58 16.37 -39.33
N VAL A 286 -19.12 16.60 -40.57
CA VAL A 286 -18.33 15.68 -41.42
C VAL A 286 -16.85 15.60 -41.01
N LEU A 287 -16.37 16.53 -40.18
CA LEU A 287 -14.96 16.64 -39.78
C LEU A 287 -14.54 15.62 -38.70
N GLY A 288 -15.50 15.01 -38.01
CA GLY A 288 -15.25 14.14 -36.85
C GLY A 288 -14.74 12.73 -37.18
N ASP A 289 -15.30 12.06 -38.20
CA ASP A 289 -15.05 10.63 -38.42
C ASP A 289 -13.59 10.31 -38.79
N LEU A 290 -12.96 11.06 -39.70
CA LEU A 290 -11.54 10.85 -40.05
C LEU A 290 -10.63 10.95 -38.82
N ILE A 291 -10.81 12.01 -38.01
CA ILE A 291 -9.96 12.26 -36.84
C ILE A 291 -10.25 11.21 -35.76
N ALA A 292 -11.53 10.88 -35.53
CA ALA A 292 -11.95 9.87 -34.56
C ALA A 292 -11.45 8.48 -34.94
N PHE A 293 -11.57 8.10 -36.21
CA PHE A 293 -11.13 6.81 -36.74
C PHE A 293 -9.61 6.64 -36.62
N ILE A 294 -8.82 7.59 -37.15
CA ILE A 294 -7.34 7.47 -37.09
C ILE A 294 -6.84 7.59 -35.65
N SER A 295 -7.45 8.46 -34.84
CA SER A 295 -7.15 8.51 -33.40
C SER A 295 -7.50 7.19 -32.72
N GLY A 296 -8.59 6.52 -33.11
CA GLY A 296 -8.98 5.20 -32.62
C GLY A 296 -7.96 4.11 -32.97
N LEU A 297 -7.41 4.13 -34.19
CA LEU A 297 -6.37 3.17 -34.60
C LEU A 297 -5.06 3.34 -33.80
N LEU A 298 -4.70 4.57 -33.46
CA LEU A 298 -3.44 4.89 -32.78
C LEU A 298 -3.56 4.88 -31.25
N LEU A 299 -4.70 5.28 -30.71
CA LEU A 299 -4.94 5.46 -29.27
C LEU A 299 -5.85 4.37 -28.68
N GLY A 300 -6.31 3.43 -29.51
CA GLY A 300 -7.07 2.27 -29.07
C GLY A 300 -6.26 1.35 -28.14
N SER A 301 -6.98 0.53 -27.39
CA SER A 301 -6.40 -0.45 -26.46
C SER A 301 -5.70 -1.62 -27.16
N ASP A 302 -5.98 -1.85 -28.44
CA ASP A 302 -5.40 -2.98 -29.19
C ASP A 302 -3.99 -2.66 -29.68
N ASP A 303 -3.00 -3.27 -29.03
CA ASP A 303 -1.58 -3.13 -29.36
C ASP A 303 -1.26 -3.69 -30.76
N LYS A 304 -1.99 -4.68 -31.27
CA LYS A 304 -1.75 -5.26 -32.61
C LYS A 304 -2.10 -4.25 -33.69
N VAL A 305 -3.29 -3.66 -33.62
CA VAL A 305 -3.77 -2.64 -34.58
C VAL A 305 -2.85 -1.41 -34.56
N ARG A 306 -2.48 -0.94 -33.36
CA ARG A 306 -1.60 0.22 -33.20
C ARG A 306 -0.22 -0.01 -33.82
N ASN A 307 0.37 -1.18 -33.61
CA ASN A 307 1.67 -1.52 -34.17
C ASN A 307 1.62 -1.73 -35.69
N TRP A 308 0.57 -2.38 -36.19
CA TRP A 308 0.32 -2.58 -37.62
C TRP A 308 0.24 -1.24 -38.37
N PHE A 309 -0.65 -0.34 -37.94
CA PHE A 309 -0.83 0.96 -38.58
C PHE A 309 0.40 1.87 -38.38
N GLY A 310 0.99 1.85 -37.18
CA GLY A 310 2.20 2.63 -36.88
C GLY A 310 3.42 2.22 -37.69
N GLN A 311 3.63 0.92 -37.93
CA GLN A 311 4.74 0.43 -38.77
C GLN A 311 4.54 0.81 -40.25
N TYR A 312 3.32 0.64 -40.77
CA TYR A 312 2.99 1.06 -42.13
C TYR A 312 3.25 2.55 -42.37
N PHE A 313 2.78 3.40 -41.44
CA PHE A 313 2.93 4.85 -41.56
C PHE A 313 4.42 5.28 -41.51
N ARG A 314 5.26 4.58 -40.72
CA ARG A 314 6.72 4.81 -40.68
C ARG A 314 7.43 4.38 -41.97
N ASN A 315 7.04 3.25 -42.55
CA ASN A 315 7.64 2.73 -43.78
C ASN A 315 7.26 3.59 -45.00
N SER A 316 6.01 4.03 -45.05
CA SER A 316 5.48 4.85 -46.15
C SER A 316 6.10 6.25 -46.25
N GLN A 317 6.63 6.80 -45.14
CA GLN A 317 7.33 8.10 -45.13
C GLN A 317 8.71 8.09 -45.77
N LYS A 318 9.33 6.91 -45.98
CA LYS A 318 10.65 6.82 -46.62
C LYS A 318 10.57 6.88 -48.15
N LYS A 319 9.36 6.80 -48.70
CA LYS A 319 9.09 6.76 -50.15
C LYS A 319 8.97 8.20 -50.69
N PRO A 320 9.44 8.47 -51.92
CA PRO A 320 9.33 9.80 -52.54
C PRO A 320 7.85 10.21 -52.72
N GLU A 321 7.59 11.51 -52.67
CA GLU A 321 6.28 12.11 -52.93
C GLU A 321 5.90 11.84 -54.40
N GLY A 322 5.05 10.83 -54.61
CA GLY A 322 4.47 10.49 -55.90
C GLY A 322 2.95 10.42 -55.79
N ASP A 323 2.25 10.72 -56.89
CA ASP A 323 0.81 10.63 -57.00
C ASP A 323 0.34 9.21 -56.65
N GLY A 324 -0.36 9.08 -55.52
CA GLY A 324 -1.05 7.85 -55.13
C GLY A 324 -0.66 7.24 -53.77
N ASN A 325 0.30 7.80 -53.02
CA ASN A 325 0.57 7.30 -51.66
C ASN A 325 -0.58 7.69 -50.70
N PRO A 326 -1.31 6.73 -50.09
CA PRO A 326 -2.42 7.01 -49.18
C PRO A 326 -2.04 7.92 -48.00
N THR A 327 -0.81 7.79 -47.51
CA THR A 327 -0.31 8.59 -46.39
C THR A 327 -0.07 10.06 -46.75
N HIS A 328 0.29 10.36 -48.00
CA HIS A 328 0.45 11.72 -48.48
C HIS A 328 -0.91 12.41 -48.63
N LEU A 329 -1.88 11.72 -49.24
CA LEU A 329 -3.26 12.21 -49.36
C LEU A 329 -3.89 12.51 -47.99
N LEU A 330 -3.61 11.65 -47.00
CA LEU A 330 -4.02 11.90 -45.62
C LEU A 330 -3.35 13.15 -45.04
N ARG A 331 -2.06 13.35 -45.30
CA ARG A 331 -1.31 14.53 -44.83
C ARG A 331 -1.84 15.83 -45.44
N GLU A 332 -2.14 15.84 -46.73
CA GLU A 332 -2.75 16.99 -47.42
C GLU A 332 -4.12 17.34 -46.82
N GLU A 333 -4.97 16.34 -46.59
CA GLU A 333 -6.29 16.54 -45.99
C GLU A 333 -6.20 17.02 -44.53
N LEU A 334 -5.25 16.52 -43.75
CA LEU A 334 -4.97 17.01 -42.40
C LEU A 334 -4.43 18.45 -42.41
N LEU A 335 -3.53 18.77 -43.35
CA LEU A 335 -2.99 20.12 -43.53
C LEU A 335 -4.08 21.11 -43.96
N GLN A 336 -4.97 20.73 -44.87
CA GLN A 336 -6.14 21.55 -45.25
C GLN A 336 -7.07 21.80 -44.06
N ARG A 337 -7.34 20.79 -43.24
CA ARG A 337 -8.13 20.95 -42.01
C ARG A 337 -7.45 21.88 -41.00
N LEU A 338 -6.13 21.80 -40.90
CA LEU A 338 -5.35 22.65 -40.03
C LEU A 338 -5.34 24.11 -40.54
N LYS A 339 -5.16 24.32 -41.86
CA LYS A 339 -5.31 25.63 -42.52
C LYS A 339 -6.72 26.21 -42.27
N ASN A 340 -7.77 25.40 -42.39
CA ASN A 340 -9.15 25.82 -42.12
C ASN A 340 -9.40 26.20 -40.66
N LEU A 341 -8.68 25.64 -39.69
CA LEU A 341 -8.78 26.05 -38.28
C LEU A 341 -7.98 27.33 -38.01
N VAL A 342 -6.80 27.45 -38.63
CA VAL A 342 -5.91 28.60 -38.47
C VAL A 342 -6.44 29.86 -39.16
N LEU A 343 -7.13 29.74 -40.30
CA LEU A 343 -7.74 30.89 -41.00
C LEU A 343 -8.71 31.69 -40.10
N PHE A 344 -9.41 31.04 -39.17
CA PHE A 344 -10.27 31.73 -38.20
C PHE A 344 -9.49 32.31 -37.00
N SER A 345 -8.26 31.86 -36.76
CA SER A 345 -7.40 32.38 -35.69
C SER A 345 -6.69 33.68 -36.07
N ILE A 346 -6.54 33.97 -37.37
CA ILE A 346 -5.80 35.11 -37.90
C ILE A 346 -6.52 36.45 -37.64
N ASP A 347 -7.85 36.47 -37.64
CA ASP A 347 -8.61 37.72 -37.55
C ASP A 347 -8.83 38.24 -36.10
N HIS A 348 -8.73 37.36 -35.07
CA HIS A 348 -9.07 37.75 -33.68
C HIS A 348 -8.20 37.14 -32.57
N HIS A 349 -7.18 36.33 -32.86
CA HIS A 349 -6.39 35.54 -31.88
C HIS A 349 -7.21 34.63 -30.94
N ASN A 350 -8.53 34.55 -31.10
CA ASN A 350 -9.46 33.85 -30.23
C ASN A 350 -10.07 32.63 -30.94
N LEU A 351 -9.99 31.45 -30.32
CA LEU A 351 -10.67 30.24 -30.82
C LEU A 351 -12.11 30.18 -30.28
N PRO A 352 -13.16 30.06 -31.11
CA PRO A 352 -14.52 29.85 -30.62
C PRO A 352 -14.68 28.46 -29.98
N ASP A 353 -15.50 28.35 -28.93
CA ASP A 353 -15.65 27.14 -28.08
C ASP A 353 -15.99 25.88 -28.89
N ALA A 354 -16.83 26.00 -29.93
CA ALA A 354 -17.18 24.91 -30.84
C ALA A 354 -15.98 24.31 -31.62
N LYS A 355 -14.93 25.11 -31.85
CA LYS A 355 -13.72 24.68 -32.57
C LYS A 355 -12.58 24.25 -31.63
N VAL A 356 -12.64 24.60 -30.34
CA VAL A 356 -11.62 24.21 -29.34
C VAL A 356 -11.55 22.68 -29.18
N VAL A 357 -12.70 22.00 -29.19
CA VAL A 357 -12.76 20.54 -29.11
C VAL A 357 -12.14 19.90 -30.36
N GLN A 358 -12.44 20.45 -31.54
CA GLN A 358 -11.87 19.99 -32.81
C GLN A 358 -10.35 20.20 -32.84
N ALA A 359 -9.88 21.39 -32.46
CA ALA A 359 -8.45 21.70 -32.36
C ALA A 359 -7.72 20.77 -31.36
N SER A 360 -8.33 20.50 -30.21
CA SER A 360 -7.79 19.55 -29.21
C SER A 360 -7.66 18.13 -29.77
N SER A 361 -8.68 17.65 -30.50
CA SER A 361 -8.64 16.32 -31.12
C SER A 361 -7.57 16.23 -32.21
N LEU A 362 -7.40 17.30 -33.00
CA LEU A 362 -6.40 17.38 -34.05
C LEU A 362 -4.97 17.42 -33.47
N LEU A 363 -4.73 18.24 -32.44
CA LEU A 363 -3.43 18.28 -31.74
C LEU A 363 -3.06 16.92 -31.16
N ARG A 364 -4.04 16.22 -30.56
CA ARG A 364 -3.84 14.86 -30.03
C ARG A 364 -3.49 13.86 -31.14
N LEU A 365 -4.15 13.96 -32.30
CA LEU A 365 -3.83 13.15 -33.47
C LEU A 365 -2.41 13.43 -34.00
N TYR A 366 -2.01 14.69 -34.13
CA TYR A 366 -0.64 15.05 -34.55
C TYR A 366 0.42 14.56 -33.56
N CYS A 367 0.15 14.62 -32.24
CA CYS A 367 0.99 13.99 -31.21
C CYS A 367 1.12 12.48 -31.43
N ALA A 368 0.01 11.78 -31.69
CA ALA A 368 -0.01 10.34 -31.93
C ALA A 368 0.74 9.94 -33.21
N LEU A 369 0.53 10.68 -34.30
CA LEU A 369 1.23 10.47 -35.57
C LEU A 369 2.73 10.74 -35.46
N ARG A 370 3.13 11.74 -34.67
CA ARG A 370 4.55 12.01 -34.40
C ARG A 370 5.18 10.93 -33.52
N GLY A 371 4.52 10.57 -32.42
CA GLY A 371 5.06 9.65 -31.42
C GLY A 371 5.05 8.19 -31.84
N ILE A 372 3.90 7.70 -32.34
CA ILE A 372 3.72 6.31 -32.76
C ILE A 372 4.05 6.17 -34.25
N GLY A 373 3.49 7.02 -35.10
CA GLY A 373 3.71 6.97 -36.56
C GLY A 373 5.05 7.53 -37.05
N GLY A 374 5.84 8.17 -36.18
CA GLY A 374 7.16 8.70 -36.53
C GLY A 374 7.18 9.90 -37.49
N LEU A 375 6.03 10.56 -37.72
CA LEU A 375 5.88 11.67 -38.67
C LEU A 375 6.97 12.74 -38.52
N ARG A 376 7.53 13.22 -39.62
CA ARG A 376 8.40 14.42 -39.63
C ARG A 376 7.59 15.61 -40.13
N PHE A 377 7.47 16.64 -39.31
CA PHE A 377 6.71 17.83 -39.68
C PHE A 377 7.43 18.64 -40.75
N ASN A 378 6.66 19.18 -41.70
CA ASN A 378 7.16 20.16 -42.69
C ASN A 378 7.14 21.57 -42.08
N GLU A 379 7.88 22.52 -42.66
CA GLU A 379 7.94 23.90 -42.15
C GLU A 379 6.56 24.59 -42.13
N GLU A 380 5.72 24.35 -43.14
CA GLU A 380 4.33 24.83 -43.15
C GLU A 380 3.51 24.27 -41.99
N GLU A 381 3.63 22.98 -41.70
CA GLU A 381 2.92 22.33 -40.60
C GLU A 381 3.40 22.84 -39.24
N ILE A 382 4.71 23.02 -39.07
CA ILE A 382 5.29 23.55 -37.82
C ILE A 382 4.75 24.94 -37.54
N ASN A 383 4.76 25.83 -38.54
CA ASN A 383 4.31 27.21 -38.36
C ASN A 383 2.82 27.28 -38.03
N LEU A 384 1.98 26.50 -38.72
CA LEU A 384 0.55 26.48 -38.47
C LEU A 384 0.17 25.77 -37.17
N LEU A 385 0.89 24.69 -36.79
CA LEU A 385 0.71 24.02 -35.49
C LEU A 385 1.10 24.95 -34.35
N LEU A 386 2.23 25.65 -34.46
CA LEU A 386 2.65 26.61 -33.44
C LEU A 386 1.64 27.76 -33.33
N GLN A 387 1.16 28.29 -34.46
CA GLN A 387 0.13 29.33 -34.48
C GLN A 387 -1.18 28.88 -33.82
N LEU A 388 -1.60 27.63 -34.05
CA LEU A 388 -2.76 27.06 -33.38
C LEU A 388 -2.50 26.91 -31.87
N LEU A 389 -1.33 26.40 -31.47
CA LEU A 389 -0.95 26.22 -30.07
C LEU A 389 -0.90 27.54 -29.30
N THR A 390 -0.40 28.61 -29.93
CA THR A 390 -0.28 29.94 -29.31
C THR A 390 -1.57 30.76 -29.38
N SER A 391 -2.69 30.19 -29.80
CA SER A 391 -3.98 30.88 -29.81
C SER A 391 -4.59 31.00 -28.40
N HIS A 392 -5.47 31.97 -28.21
CA HIS A 392 -6.13 32.21 -26.92
C HIS A 392 -7.52 31.54 -26.89
N PRO A 393 -7.72 30.48 -26.09
CA PRO A 393 -9.03 29.86 -25.95
C PRO A 393 -9.90 30.63 -24.94
N PRO A 394 -11.24 30.49 -25.02
CA PRO A 394 -12.15 31.01 -24.00
C PRO A 394 -11.91 30.31 -22.65
N PRO A 395 -12.28 30.95 -21.52
CA PRO A 395 -12.22 30.34 -20.19
C PRO A 395 -13.32 29.29 -20.00
N SER A 396 -13.24 28.22 -20.78
CA SER A 396 -14.08 27.02 -20.70
C SER A 396 -13.24 25.81 -20.28
N PRO A 397 -13.83 24.76 -19.68
CA PRO A 397 -13.12 23.51 -19.40
C PRO A 397 -12.46 22.89 -20.64
N ALA A 398 -13.07 23.07 -21.83
CA ALA A 398 -12.49 22.66 -23.10
C ALA A 398 -11.24 23.48 -23.45
N GLY A 399 -11.26 24.79 -23.18
CA GLY A 399 -10.11 25.68 -23.33
C GLY A 399 -8.93 25.30 -22.41
N ILE A 400 -9.20 25.01 -21.13
CA ILE A 400 -8.18 24.54 -20.18
C ILE A 400 -7.53 23.24 -20.67
N ARG A 401 -8.35 22.30 -21.16
CA ARG A 401 -7.86 21.04 -21.73
C ARG A 401 -7.02 21.29 -22.97
N PHE A 402 -7.43 22.18 -23.86
CA PHE A 402 -6.65 22.58 -25.04
C PHE A 402 -5.27 23.14 -24.65
N VAL A 403 -5.20 24.04 -23.68
CA VAL A 403 -3.92 24.58 -23.16
C VAL A 403 -3.03 23.47 -22.59
N SER A 404 -3.58 22.58 -21.77
CA SER A 404 -2.81 21.46 -21.18
C SER A 404 -2.25 20.50 -22.24
N LEU A 405 -3.04 20.20 -23.29
CA LEU A 405 -2.59 19.41 -24.44
C LEU A 405 -1.54 20.15 -25.24
N GLY A 406 -1.68 21.48 -25.40
CA GLY A 406 -0.71 22.31 -26.10
C GLY A 406 0.65 22.34 -25.40
N LEU A 407 0.66 22.53 -24.07
CA LEU A 407 1.87 22.44 -23.25
C LEU A 407 2.53 21.06 -23.34
N CYS A 408 1.73 19.98 -23.30
CA CYS A 408 2.23 18.62 -23.49
C CYS A 408 2.81 18.41 -24.89
N MET A 409 2.21 18.99 -25.93
CA MET A 409 2.73 18.87 -27.29
C MET A 409 4.05 19.62 -27.46
N LEU A 410 4.20 20.81 -26.88
CA LEU A 410 5.48 21.53 -26.86
C LEU A 410 6.58 20.71 -26.17
N LEU A 411 6.26 20.01 -25.08
CA LEU A 411 7.20 19.13 -24.38
C LEU A 411 7.50 17.83 -25.14
N ALA A 412 6.50 17.21 -25.77
CA ALA A 412 6.65 15.94 -26.49
C ALA A 412 7.30 16.11 -27.87
N CYS A 413 7.07 17.26 -28.53
CA CYS A 413 7.47 17.55 -29.90
C CYS A 413 8.45 18.74 -29.96
N PRO A 414 9.73 18.54 -29.61
CA PRO A 414 10.76 19.59 -29.62
C PRO A 414 11.04 20.15 -31.02
N SER A 415 10.65 19.43 -32.09
CA SER A 415 10.78 19.86 -33.48
C SER A 415 9.96 21.10 -33.82
N LEU A 416 9.07 21.53 -32.93
CA LEU A 416 8.33 22.79 -33.07
C LEU A 416 9.17 24.02 -32.67
N LEU A 417 10.30 23.83 -31.97
CA LEU A 417 11.12 24.90 -31.37
C LEU A 417 12.53 24.95 -31.99
N ILE A 418 12.63 24.75 -33.30
CA ILE A 418 13.94 24.70 -33.99
C ILE A 418 14.49 26.11 -34.16
N THR A 419 13.67 27.04 -34.67
CA THR A 419 14.08 28.42 -34.93
C THR A 419 13.88 29.34 -33.71
N PRO A 420 14.72 30.37 -33.52
CA PRO A 420 14.60 31.29 -32.39
C PRO A 420 13.29 32.10 -32.39
N ASP A 421 12.70 32.35 -33.56
CA ASP A 421 11.39 33.03 -33.68
C ASP A 421 10.23 32.16 -33.15
N GLN A 422 10.26 30.86 -33.47
CA GLN A 422 9.28 29.89 -32.94
C GLN A 422 9.42 29.71 -31.43
N GLU A 423 10.65 29.69 -30.92
CA GLU A 423 10.94 29.66 -29.49
C GLU A 423 10.37 30.88 -28.77
N LYS A 424 10.64 32.08 -29.29
CA LYS A 424 10.14 33.33 -28.70
C LYS A 424 8.61 33.37 -28.65
N ARG A 425 7.93 32.90 -29.70
CA ARG A 425 6.46 32.79 -29.71
C ARG A 425 5.94 31.83 -28.64
N ALA A 426 6.60 30.69 -28.43
CA ALA A 426 6.24 29.75 -27.37
C ALA A 426 6.50 30.33 -25.97
N THR A 427 7.61 31.04 -25.76
CA THR A 427 7.91 31.69 -24.47
C THR A 427 6.92 32.80 -24.14
N ASP A 428 6.58 33.65 -25.11
CA ASP A 428 5.61 34.74 -24.92
C ASP A 428 4.22 34.19 -24.56
N TRP A 429 3.82 33.07 -25.19
CA TRP A 429 2.57 32.39 -24.87
C TRP A 429 2.58 31.75 -23.47
N ILE A 430 3.67 31.09 -23.04
CA ILE A 430 3.78 30.55 -21.69
C ILE A 430 3.77 31.67 -20.64
N GLN A 431 4.42 32.81 -20.91
CA GLN A 431 4.37 33.98 -20.04
C GLN A 431 2.97 34.59 -19.96
N TRP A 432 2.22 34.58 -21.08
CA TRP A 432 0.81 34.99 -21.08
C TRP A 432 -0.05 34.05 -20.22
N LEU A 433 0.13 32.73 -20.33
CA LEU A 433 -0.58 31.75 -19.50
C LEU A 433 -0.39 31.99 -18.00
N LEU A 434 0.81 32.41 -17.59
CA LEU A 434 1.11 32.72 -16.19
C LEU A 434 0.40 33.98 -15.69
N LYS A 435 0.20 34.98 -16.55
CA LYS A 435 -0.53 36.20 -16.20
C LYS A 435 -2.03 35.93 -16.08
N GLU A 436 -2.57 35.08 -16.94
CA GLU A 436 -4.00 34.80 -17.04
C GLU A 436 -4.50 33.65 -16.14
N GLU A 437 -3.63 32.98 -15.39
CA GLU A 437 -4.02 31.87 -14.50
C GLU A 437 -5.19 32.22 -13.57
N SER A 438 -5.17 33.43 -13.00
CA SER A 438 -6.21 33.93 -12.09
C SER A 438 -7.58 34.16 -12.76
N HIS A 439 -7.57 34.56 -14.04
CA HIS A 439 -8.77 34.79 -14.83
C HIS A 439 -9.45 33.46 -15.21
N PHE A 440 -8.67 32.46 -15.66
CA PHE A 440 -9.20 31.12 -15.97
C PHE A 440 -9.68 30.37 -14.73
N GLY A 441 -9.01 30.53 -13.58
CA GLY A 441 -9.38 29.86 -12.32
C GLY A 441 -10.68 30.37 -11.69
N SER A 442 -11.00 31.65 -11.87
CA SER A 442 -12.19 32.27 -11.26
C SER A 442 -13.48 32.04 -12.06
N THR A 443 -13.40 31.95 -13.40
CA THR A 443 -14.57 31.76 -14.27
C THR A 443 -14.93 30.29 -14.51
N SER A 444 -13.98 29.36 -14.41
CA SER A 444 -14.20 27.97 -14.87
C SER A 444 -14.71 27.01 -13.79
N GLY A 445 -14.57 27.34 -12.50
CA GLY A 445 -15.01 26.49 -11.38
C GLY A 445 -14.32 25.11 -11.25
N VAL A 446 -13.32 24.81 -12.10
CA VAL A 446 -12.56 23.54 -12.10
C VAL A 446 -11.25 23.73 -11.33
N ASN A 447 -11.04 22.92 -10.29
CA ASN A 447 -9.89 22.98 -9.38
C ASN A 447 -8.56 22.43 -9.96
N ALA A 448 -8.46 22.18 -11.26
CA ALA A 448 -7.24 21.67 -11.89
C ALA A 448 -6.82 22.67 -12.98
N SER A 449 -5.93 23.60 -12.61
CA SER A 449 -5.46 24.65 -13.52
C SER A 449 -4.27 24.15 -14.34
N PHE A 450 -4.14 24.64 -15.58
CA PHE A 450 -2.89 24.49 -16.34
C PHE A 450 -1.72 25.21 -15.65
N GLY A 451 -1.99 26.15 -14.74
CA GLY A 451 -0.99 26.80 -13.89
C GLY A 451 -0.34 25.85 -12.88
N GLU A 452 -1.12 24.98 -12.24
CA GLU A 452 -0.60 23.89 -11.40
C GLU A 452 0.29 22.95 -12.22
N MET A 453 -0.12 22.63 -13.45
CA MET A 453 0.66 21.81 -14.36
C MET A 453 1.99 22.47 -14.76
N LEU A 454 1.97 23.78 -15.07
CA LEU A 454 3.17 24.57 -15.37
C LEU A 454 4.14 24.60 -14.19
N LEU A 455 3.63 24.83 -12.97
CA LEU A 455 4.42 24.81 -11.75
C LEU A 455 5.01 23.42 -11.48
N LEU A 456 4.22 22.36 -11.67
CA LEU A 456 4.66 20.97 -11.51
C LEU A 456 5.79 20.63 -12.50
N ILE A 457 5.65 21.02 -13.77
CA ILE A 457 6.70 20.89 -14.80
C ILE A 457 7.96 21.65 -14.39
N ALA A 458 7.83 22.89 -13.92
CA ALA A 458 8.95 23.71 -13.47
C ALA A 458 9.71 23.04 -12.30
N ILE A 459 8.98 22.53 -11.30
CA ILE A 459 9.59 21.83 -10.16
C ILE A 459 10.28 20.53 -10.60
N HIS A 460 9.70 19.78 -11.55
CA HIS A 460 10.34 18.58 -12.10
C HIS A 460 11.62 18.89 -12.89
N PHE A 461 11.64 20.01 -13.62
CA PHE A 461 12.86 20.46 -14.30
C PHE A 461 13.97 20.86 -13.34
N HIS A 462 13.64 21.59 -12.25
CA HIS A 462 14.61 21.95 -11.20
C HIS A 462 15.10 20.75 -10.39
N SER A 463 14.24 19.78 -10.15
CA SER A 463 14.60 18.53 -9.46
C SER A 463 15.31 17.51 -10.36
N ASN A 464 15.53 17.81 -11.64
CA ASN A 464 16.10 16.91 -12.64
C ASN A 464 15.34 15.58 -12.81
N GLN A 465 14.04 15.52 -12.49
CA GLN A 465 13.21 14.31 -12.56
C GLN A 465 12.48 14.23 -13.92
N MET A 466 13.23 13.90 -15.00
CA MET A 466 12.66 13.88 -16.35
C MET A 466 11.60 12.79 -16.57
N SER A 467 11.70 11.65 -15.85
CA SER A 467 10.71 10.56 -15.94
C SER A 467 9.32 11.01 -15.50
N SER A 468 9.24 11.83 -14.46
CA SER A 468 7.98 12.40 -13.96
C SER A 468 7.31 13.29 -14.99
N ILE A 469 8.09 14.07 -15.74
CA ILE A 469 7.59 14.90 -16.85
C ILE A 469 7.05 14.01 -17.95
N THR A 470 7.75 12.93 -18.30
CA THR A 470 7.26 11.98 -19.31
C THR A 470 5.94 11.32 -18.88
N GLU A 471 5.81 10.93 -17.62
CA GLU A 471 4.57 10.36 -17.09
C GLU A 471 3.42 11.36 -17.04
N LEU A 472 3.69 12.62 -16.65
CA LEU A 472 2.70 13.71 -16.66
C LEU A 472 2.18 13.96 -18.09
N VAL A 473 3.10 14.01 -19.06
CA VAL A 473 2.76 14.16 -20.48
C VAL A 473 1.96 12.95 -20.98
N PHE A 474 2.27 11.73 -20.53
CA PHE A 474 1.50 10.53 -20.90
C PHE A 474 0.11 10.51 -20.30
N SER A 475 -0.03 10.91 -19.03
CA SER A 475 -1.32 11.01 -18.35
C SER A 475 -2.23 12.02 -19.06
N THR A 476 -1.68 13.17 -19.44
CA THR A 476 -2.44 14.26 -20.07
C THR A 476 -2.79 13.98 -21.53
N LEU A 477 -1.87 13.42 -22.33
CA LEU A 477 -2.11 13.07 -23.73
C LEU A 477 -2.86 11.73 -23.88
N GLY A 478 -2.85 10.88 -22.85
CA GLY A 478 -3.39 9.53 -22.87
C GLY A 478 -2.64 8.60 -23.83
N MET A 479 -1.34 8.81 -24.05
CA MET A 479 -0.49 8.00 -24.94
C MET A 479 0.96 7.97 -24.45
N ARG A 480 1.65 6.85 -24.68
CA ARG A 480 3.07 6.67 -24.31
C ARG A 480 3.98 7.01 -25.49
N ILE A 481 4.60 8.18 -25.46
CA ILE A 481 5.55 8.65 -26.48
C ILE A 481 6.97 8.66 -25.90
N PRO A 482 7.97 8.00 -26.49
CA PRO A 482 9.34 8.08 -25.97
C PRO A 482 9.94 9.48 -26.18
N ILE A 483 10.03 10.27 -25.10
CA ILE A 483 10.67 11.59 -25.10
C ILE A 483 12.14 11.41 -24.68
N ARG A 484 13.10 11.77 -25.54
CA ARG A 484 14.54 11.70 -25.22
C ARG A 484 14.96 12.88 -24.34
N SER A 485 15.89 12.66 -23.41
CA SER A 485 16.39 13.70 -22.48
C SER A 485 17.02 14.91 -23.19
N ASN A 486 17.82 14.67 -24.24
CA ASN A 486 18.46 15.74 -25.02
C ASN A 486 17.45 16.69 -25.67
N ASN A 487 16.26 16.18 -25.98
CA ASN A 487 15.20 16.94 -26.63
C ASN A 487 14.49 17.91 -25.67
N LEU A 488 14.53 17.63 -24.36
CA LEU A 488 13.95 18.48 -23.32
C LEU A 488 14.93 19.54 -22.80
N ALA A 489 16.20 19.52 -23.22
CA ALA A 489 17.21 20.44 -22.71
C ALA A 489 16.85 21.92 -22.97
N ARG A 490 16.30 22.23 -24.15
CA ARG A 490 15.87 23.59 -24.52
C ARG A 490 14.64 24.05 -23.73
N MET A 491 13.65 23.16 -23.58
CA MET A 491 12.50 23.44 -22.71
C MET A 491 12.90 23.58 -21.25
N LYS A 492 13.87 22.80 -20.79
CA LYS A 492 14.42 22.91 -19.44
C LYS A 492 15.07 24.27 -19.23
N THR A 493 15.89 24.78 -20.15
CA THR A 493 16.50 26.12 -20.01
C THR A 493 15.45 27.22 -19.99
N ILE A 494 14.45 27.17 -20.87
CA ILE A 494 13.32 28.12 -20.87
C ILE A 494 12.61 28.11 -19.51
N PHE A 495 12.24 26.93 -19.00
CA PHE A 495 11.52 26.83 -17.73
C PHE A 495 12.37 27.20 -16.53
N THR A 496 13.65 26.80 -16.44
CA THR A 496 14.46 27.04 -15.23
C THR A 496 15.16 28.39 -15.20
N GLN A 497 15.50 28.98 -16.35
CA GLN A 497 16.28 30.22 -16.43
C GLN A 497 15.44 31.44 -16.80
N GLU A 498 14.41 31.29 -17.66
CA GLU A 498 13.66 32.43 -18.20
C GLU A 498 12.30 32.63 -17.53
N ILE A 499 11.57 31.54 -17.27
CA ILE A 499 10.18 31.62 -16.79
C ILE A 499 10.07 31.44 -15.27
N PHE A 500 10.69 30.38 -14.74
CA PHE A 500 10.55 29.98 -13.34
C PHE A 500 11.92 29.79 -12.70
N THR A 501 12.53 30.87 -12.22
CA THR A 501 13.76 30.77 -11.42
C THR A 501 13.52 30.04 -10.10
N ASP A 502 14.56 29.46 -9.50
CA ASP A 502 14.49 28.77 -8.19
C ASP A 502 13.75 29.57 -7.11
N GLN A 503 13.93 30.90 -7.11
CA GLN A 503 13.30 31.81 -6.15
C GLN A 503 11.80 31.97 -6.39
N ILE A 504 11.36 32.06 -7.66
CA ILE A 504 9.95 32.21 -8.02
C ILE A 504 9.21 30.90 -7.74
N VAL A 505 9.81 29.77 -8.09
CA VAL A 505 9.22 28.44 -7.86
C VAL A 505 9.02 28.18 -6.36
N THR A 506 10.00 28.50 -5.54
CA THR A 506 9.89 28.32 -4.08
C THR A 506 8.81 29.22 -3.46
N ALA A 507 8.69 30.48 -3.92
CA ALA A 507 7.63 31.38 -3.46
C ALA A 507 6.22 30.93 -3.90
N HIS A 508 6.08 30.41 -5.11
CA HIS A 508 4.80 29.91 -5.63
C HIS A 508 4.42 28.54 -5.04
N ALA A 509 5.38 27.73 -4.57
CA ALA A 509 5.11 26.42 -3.99
C ALA A 509 4.17 26.47 -2.76
N ILE A 510 4.16 27.57 -1.98
CA ILE A 510 3.21 27.75 -0.85
C ILE A 510 1.78 27.93 -1.35
N LYS A 511 1.59 28.59 -2.50
CA LYS A 511 0.27 28.92 -3.04
C LYS A 511 -0.44 27.71 -3.65
N VAL A 512 0.29 26.64 -3.92
CA VAL A 512 -0.25 25.39 -4.46
C VAL A 512 -1.22 24.78 -3.43
N PRO A 513 -2.47 24.47 -3.80
CA PRO A 513 -3.42 23.86 -2.87
C PRO A 513 -2.94 22.50 -2.40
N VAL A 514 -3.29 22.15 -1.16
CA VAL A 514 -3.01 20.82 -0.62
C VAL A 514 -3.83 19.77 -1.36
N THR A 515 -3.25 18.58 -1.55
CA THR A 515 -3.96 17.46 -2.15
C THR A 515 -5.02 16.95 -1.17
N LYS A 516 -6.29 17.16 -1.52
CA LYS A 516 -7.44 16.66 -0.75
C LYS A 516 -7.51 15.13 -0.80
N ASN A 517 -7.80 14.49 0.32
CA ASN A 517 -7.92 13.03 0.48
C ASN A 517 -6.72 12.24 -0.06
N LEU A 518 -5.49 12.68 0.26
CA LEU A 518 -4.28 12.02 -0.18
C LEU A 518 -4.24 10.58 0.35
N SER A 519 -4.17 9.61 -0.56
CA SER A 519 -4.03 8.17 -0.28
C SER A 519 -3.03 7.53 -1.23
N LYS A 520 -2.58 6.31 -0.92
CA LYS A 520 -1.70 5.51 -1.81
C LYS A 520 -2.30 5.26 -3.20
N ASN A 521 -3.63 5.34 -3.34
CA ASN A 521 -4.34 5.05 -4.57
C ASN A 521 -4.28 6.21 -5.59
N VAL A 522 -3.83 7.39 -5.18
CA VAL A 522 -3.71 8.54 -6.09
C VAL A 522 -2.45 8.35 -6.94
N THR A 523 -2.65 8.13 -8.24
CA THR A 523 -1.58 7.91 -9.22
C THR A 523 -1.08 9.23 -9.81
N GLY A 524 0.23 9.36 -10.00
CA GLY A 524 0.87 10.52 -10.62
C GLY A 524 1.77 11.28 -9.63
N PHE A 525 2.60 12.19 -10.14
CA PHE A 525 3.44 13.03 -9.31
C PHE A 525 2.64 14.18 -8.70
N LEU A 526 2.40 14.10 -7.39
CA LEU A 526 1.61 15.09 -6.64
C LEU A 526 2.47 16.25 -6.11
N PRO A 527 1.86 17.41 -5.77
CA PRO A 527 2.54 18.53 -5.10
C PRO A 527 3.37 18.11 -3.88
N VAL A 528 2.94 17.07 -3.15
CA VAL A 528 3.64 16.51 -1.99
C VAL A 528 5.07 16.04 -2.33
N HIS A 529 5.29 15.44 -3.49
CA HIS A 529 6.61 15.00 -3.94
C HIS A 529 7.53 16.19 -4.23
N CYS A 530 6.95 17.24 -4.82
CA CYS A 530 7.62 18.49 -5.13
C CYS A 530 8.06 19.23 -3.87
N ILE A 531 7.15 19.38 -2.89
CA ILE A 531 7.47 19.99 -1.60
C ILE A 531 8.54 19.18 -0.85
N HIS A 532 8.43 17.84 -0.85
CA HIS A 532 9.46 16.96 -0.28
C HIS A 532 10.84 17.20 -0.91
N GLN A 533 10.92 17.28 -2.24
CA GLN A 533 12.18 17.48 -2.95
C GLN A 533 12.75 18.90 -2.74
N LEU A 534 11.91 19.94 -2.72
CA LEU A 534 12.30 21.32 -2.43
C LEU A 534 12.79 21.49 -0.98
N LEU A 535 12.20 20.77 -0.04
CA LEU A 535 12.68 20.70 1.35
C LEU A 535 14.02 19.95 1.43
N LYS A 536 14.17 18.86 0.69
CA LYS A 536 15.42 18.09 0.62
C LYS A 536 16.58 18.92 0.05
N SER A 537 16.31 19.77 -0.95
CA SER A 537 17.30 20.70 -1.51
C SER A 537 17.52 21.97 -0.68
N ARG A 538 16.85 22.10 0.49
CA ARG A 538 16.92 23.27 1.39
C ARG A 538 16.53 24.60 0.71
N ALA A 539 15.75 24.55 -0.37
CA ALA A 539 15.39 25.73 -1.16
C ALA A 539 14.53 26.73 -0.34
N PHE A 540 13.60 26.23 0.47
CA PHE A 540 12.79 27.07 1.38
C PHE A 540 13.62 27.85 2.40
N THR A 541 14.68 27.23 2.94
CA THR A 541 15.61 27.89 3.87
C THR A 541 16.49 28.91 3.13
N LYS A 542 16.98 28.57 1.94
CA LYS A 542 17.82 29.44 1.11
C LYS A 542 17.12 30.75 0.72
N TYR A 543 15.82 30.68 0.39
CA TYR A 543 15.04 31.83 -0.06
C TYR A 543 14.10 32.43 1.02
N LYS A 544 14.19 31.94 2.26
CA LYS A 544 13.41 32.41 3.41
C LYS A 544 11.88 32.35 3.26
N VAL A 545 11.38 31.19 2.82
CA VAL A 545 9.96 30.98 2.51
C VAL A 545 9.33 30.01 3.54
N PRO A 546 8.33 30.41 4.36
CA PRO A 546 7.77 29.57 5.43
C PRO A 546 6.73 28.57 4.91
N ILE A 547 6.96 27.27 5.11
CA ILE A 547 6.10 26.18 4.56
C ILE A 547 5.19 25.50 5.59
N LYS A 548 5.28 25.86 6.88
CA LYS A 548 4.59 25.21 8.01
C LYS A 548 3.09 24.99 7.75
N GLU A 549 2.37 26.05 7.39
CA GLU A 549 0.92 26.03 7.15
C GLU A 549 0.49 25.03 6.08
N TRP A 550 1.29 24.91 5.02
CA TRP A 550 1.01 23.98 3.93
C TRP A 550 1.14 22.53 4.40
N ILE A 551 2.20 22.20 5.16
CA ILE A 551 2.44 20.86 5.69
C ILE A 551 1.34 20.47 6.68
N TYR A 552 0.96 21.37 7.58
CA TYR A 552 -0.11 21.13 8.55
C TYR A 552 -1.45 20.83 7.83
N LYS A 553 -1.83 21.67 6.85
CA LYS A 553 -3.04 21.46 6.04
C LYS A 553 -2.98 20.16 5.24
N GLN A 554 -1.81 19.81 4.70
CA GLN A 554 -1.64 18.57 3.95
C GLN A 554 -1.81 17.33 4.85
N ILE A 555 -1.24 17.33 6.06
CA ILE A 555 -1.41 16.24 7.04
C ILE A 555 -2.89 16.08 7.40
N CYS A 556 -3.62 17.18 7.63
CA CYS A 556 -5.05 17.14 7.95
C CYS A 556 -5.92 16.57 6.81
N CYS A 557 -5.48 16.69 5.55
CA CYS A 557 -6.20 16.20 4.38
C CYS A 557 -5.85 14.76 3.96
N THR A 558 -5.07 14.02 4.76
CA THR A 558 -4.67 12.64 4.46
C THR A 558 -5.72 11.61 4.89
N VAL A 559 -5.88 10.58 4.06
CA VAL A 559 -6.87 9.50 4.23
C VAL A 559 -6.15 8.15 4.05
N PRO A 560 -6.52 7.09 4.79
CA PRO A 560 -5.95 5.76 4.57
C PRO A 560 -6.36 5.20 3.19
N PRO A 561 -5.53 4.37 2.53
CA PRO A 561 -4.18 3.91 2.91
C PRO A 561 -3.11 5.00 2.79
N LEU A 562 -2.13 4.99 3.69
CA LEU A 562 -1.11 6.03 3.80
C LEU A 562 -0.20 6.11 2.56
N HIS A 563 0.03 7.34 2.08
CA HIS A 563 0.96 7.60 0.99
C HIS A 563 2.44 7.51 1.46
N PRO A 564 3.32 6.77 0.77
CA PRO A 564 4.67 6.44 1.26
C PRO A 564 5.62 7.64 1.41
N VAL A 565 5.35 8.75 0.74
CA VAL A 565 6.18 9.97 0.83
C VAL A 565 5.93 10.76 2.12
N LEU A 566 4.80 10.56 2.80
CA LEU A 566 4.45 11.37 3.98
C LEU A 566 5.44 11.22 5.16
N PRO A 567 5.86 10.00 5.56
CA PRO A 567 6.87 9.86 6.61
C PRO A 567 8.20 10.55 6.25
N ALA A 568 8.66 10.41 5.01
CA ALA A 568 9.89 11.04 4.52
C ALA A 568 9.76 12.58 4.46
N LEU A 569 8.59 13.10 4.07
CA LEU A 569 8.30 14.54 4.09
C LEU A 569 8.40 15.10 5.51
N ILE A 570 7.83 14.42 6.50
CA ILE A 570 7.87 14.84 7.90
C ILE A 570 9.32 14.82 8.42
N GLU A 571 10.10 13.80 8.07
CA GLU A 571 11.51 13.69 8.46
C GLU A 571 12.36 14.85 7.90
N VAL A 572 12.24 15.13 6.61
CA VAL A 572 12.97 16.24 5.98
C VAL A 572 12.51 17.59 6.56
N TYR A 573 11.22 17.74 6.87
CA TYR A 573 10.70 18.94 7.50
C TYR A 573 11.27 19.14 8.92
N VAL A 574 11.28 18.11 9.77
CA VAL A 574 11.87 18.17 11.12
C VAL A 574 13.36 18.52 11.04
N ASN A 575 14.10 17.88 10.14
CA ASN A 575 15.52 18.20 9.88
C ASN A 575 15.70 19.65 9.38
N SER A 576 14.73 20.20 8.66
CA SER A 576 14.76 21.60 8.19
C SER A 576 14.57 22.63 9.30
N VAL A 577 13.84 22.26 10.36
CA VAL A 577 13.57 23.12 11.54
C VAL A 577 14.77 23.09 12.50
N LEU A 578 15.32 21.90 12.76
CA LEU A 578 16.31 21.68 13.82
C LEU A 578 17.77 21.79 13.35
N ILE A 579 18.12 21.24 12.17
CA ILE A 579 19.51 21.15 11.72
C ILE A 579 19.88 22.39 10.90
N PRO A 580 20.86 23.20 11.33
CA PRO A 580 21.30 24.40 10.61
C PRO A 580 22.04 24.05 9.31
N SER A 581 22.01 24.97 8.35
CA SER A 581 22.78 24.87 7.11
C SER A 581 24.27 25.09 7.39
N SER A 582 25.15 24.32 6.74
CA SER A 582 26.61 24.40 6.85
C SER A 582 27.20 25.75 6.41
N LYS A 583 26.38 26.69 5.92
CA LYS A 583 26.77 28.06 5.54
C LYS A 583 26.05 29.11 6.39
N GLY A 584 26.53 29.34 7.61
CA GLY A 584 26.50 30.64 8.31
C GLY A 584 25.19 31.38 8.61
N SER A 585 24.01 30.95 8.18
CA SER A 585 22.74 31.60 8.55
C SER A 585 22.15 30.95 9.81
N ILE A 586 22.16 31.69 10.92
CA ILE A 586 21.61 31.28 12.23
C ILE A 586 20.08 31.13 12.21
N ASP A 587 19.41 31.73 11.23
CA ASP A 587 17.95 31.70 11.11
C ASP A 587 17.46 30.57 10.22
N THR A 588 16.77 29.57 10.79
CA THR A 588 15.90 28.70 9.99
C THR A 588 14.53 29.37 9.85
N THR A 589 14.02 29.42 8.63
CA THR A 589 12.73 30.06 8.32
C THR A 589 11.51 29.19 8.61
N ASN A 590 11.73 27.90 8.88
CA ASN A 590 10.66 26.96 9.19
C ASN A 590 10.45 26.88 10.71
N GLU A 591 9.23 27.14 11.15
CA GLU A 591 8.84 27.05 12.55
C GLU A 591 8.25 25.67 12.89
N PRO A 592 8.36 25.20 14.15
CA PRO A 592 7.67 24.01 14.61
C PRO A 592 6.15 24.22 14.69
N ILE A 593 5.39 23.13 14.60
CA ILE A 593 3.92 23.16 14.73
C ILE A 593 3.54 23.55 16.17
N THR A 594 2.48 24.34 16.36
CA THR A 594 2.10 24.81 17.71
C THR A 594 1.37 23.71 18.50
N GLU A 595 1.39 23.80 19.84
CA GLU A 595 0.68 22.83 20.68
C GLU A 595 -0.83 22.93 20.46
N GLU A 596 -1.35 24.14 20.22
CA GLU A 596 -2.76 24.42 19.96
C GLU A 596 -3.22 23.80 18.62
N GLU A 597 -2.44 23.94 17.55
CA GLU A 597 -2.72 23.32 16.24
C GLU A 597 -2.79 21.80 16.35
N ILE A 598 -1.92 21.19 17.15
CA ILE A 598 -1.90 19.74 17.35
C ILE A 598 -3.10 19.31 18.22
N LEU A 599 -3.36 20.01 19.33
CA LEU A 599 -4.54 19.76 20.16
C LEU A 599 -5.85 19.97 19.40
N ALA A 600 -5.94 20.87 18.42
CA ALA A 600 -7.14 21.05 17.60
C ALA A 600 -7.50 19.77 16.81
N VAL A 601 -6.51 18.99 16.38
CA VAL A 601 -6.74 17.70 15.69
C VAL A 601 -7.11 16.59 16.68
N PHE A 602 -6.55 16.61 17.89
CA PHE A 602 -6.87 15.61 18.94
C PHE A 602 -8.14 15.92 19.74
N SER A 603 -8.53 17.18 19.90
CA SER A 603 -9.76 17.61 20.59
C SER A 603 -11.03 17.32 19.77
N ARG A 604 -10.88 17.24 18.44
CA ARG A 604 -11.91 16.73 17.52
C ARG A 604 -12.07 15.20 17.59
N SER A 605 -11.31 14.51 18.45
CA SER A 605 -11.43 13.07 18.73
C SER A 605 -12.38 12.80 19.91
N VAL A 606 -12.99 11.61 19.90
CA VAL A 606 -14.13 11.17 20.73
C VAL A 606 -13.93 11.27 22.27
N PHE A 607 -12.72 11.52 22.75
CA PHE A 607 -12.34 11.38 24.17
C PHE A 607 -12.46 12.65 25.04
N MET A 608 -12.60 13.84 24.45
CA MET A 608 -12.68 15.10 25.20
C MET A 608 -14.14 15.57 25.32
N PRO A 609 -14.68 15.82 26.53
CA PRO A 609 -16.01 16.40 26.69
C PRO A 609 -16.03 17.81 26.08
N GLN A 610 -17.02 18.08 25.23
CA GLN A 610 -17.37 19.46 24.83
C GLN A 610 -17.96 20.19 26.04
N GLU A 611 -17.11 20.70 26.92
CA GLU A 611 -17.52 21.76 27.83
C GLU A 611 -17.22 23.11 27.13
N GLN A 612 -18.27 23.64 26.50
CA GLN A 612 -18.45 25.03 26.09
C GLN A 612 -17.40 25.64 25.13
N SER A 613 -17.64 25.52 23.83
CA SER A 613 -17.35 26.63 22.92
C SER A 613 -18.42 26.75 21.83
N ILE A 614 -19.08 27.91 21.86
CA ILE A 614 -20.15 28.34 20.98
C ILE A 614 -19.55 28.80 19.64
N SER A 615 -20.22 28.46 18.55
CA SER A 615 -20.17 29.02 17.18
C SER A 615 -18.81 29.05 16.43
N LEU A 616 -18.71 28.27 15.35
CA LEU A 616 -18.65 28.76 13.95
C LEU A 616 -18.44 27.57 12.97
N GLU A 617 -19.32 27.50 11.98
CA GLU A 617 -19.28 26.76 10.70
C GLU A 617 -19.23 25.21 10.73
N ALA A 618 -20.39 24.63 10.39
CA ALA A 618 -20.72 23.21 10.39
C ALA A 618 -20.33 22.45 9.10
N ASP A 619 -19.09 22.59 8.59
CA ASP A 619 -18.69 21.89 7.35
C ASP A 619 -17.28 21.28 7.33
N GLN A 620 -16.68 20.97 8.50
CA GLN A 620 -15.34 20.35 8.56
C GLN A 620 -15.38 18.97 9.22
N LYS A 621 -15.16 17.93 8.41
CA LYS A 621 -15.09 16.49 8.74
C LYS A 621 -14.33 16.20 10.05
N LEU A 622 -14.76 15.15 10.78
CA LEU A 622 -14.00 14.54 11.88
C LEU A 622 -12.53 14.35 11.48
N SER A 623 -11.60 14.72 12.35
CA SER A 623 -10.16 14.47 12.15
C SER A 623 -9.90 12.99 11.90
N SER A 624 -9.25 12.66 10.77
CA SER A 624 -8.94 11.26 10.43
C SER A 624 -7.89 10.69 11.38
N LEU A 625 -8.00 9.39 11.72
CA LEU A 625 -6.98 8.67 12.50
C LEU A 625 -5.57 8.84 11.89
N THR A 626 -5.47 8.89 10.56
CA THR A 626 -4.24 9.14 9.81
C THR A 626 -3.57 10.45 10.21
N SER A 627 -4.34 11.55 10.31
CA SER A 627 -3.79 12.85 10.72
C SER A 627 -3.25 12.82 12.16
N GLN A 628 -3.93 12.13 13.07
CA GLN A 628 -3.50 11.94 14.45
C GLN A 628 -2.21 11.12 14.55
N LEU A 629 -2.10 10.03 13.78
CA LEU A 629 -0.90 9.20 13.73
C LEU A 629 0.30 9.94 13.12
N LEU A 630 0.10 10.73 12.06
CA LEU A 630 1.17 11.52 11.45
C LEU A 630 1.66 12.65 12.35
N LEU A 631 0.76 13.32 13.08
CA LEU A 631 1.15 14.33 14.07
C LEU A 631 1.86 13.70 15.28
N LEU A 632 1.43 12.51 15.72
CA LEU A 632 2.15 11.76 16.75
C LEU A 632 3.55 11.36 16.28
N TYR A 633 3.68 10.88 15.03
CA TYR A 633 4.98 10.58 14.44
C TYR A 633 5.88 11.83 14.35
N TYR A 634 5.34 12.97 13.92
CA TYR A 634 6.05 14.25 13.93
C TYR A 634 6.55 14.63 15.32
N LEU A 635 5.70 14.54 16.35
CA LEU A 635 6.07 14.87 17.74
C LEU A 635 7.20 13.99 18.25
N LEU A 636 7.08 12.67 18.09
CA LEU A 636 8.11 11.74 18.56
C LEU A 636 9.42 11.90 17.79
N LEU A 637 9.35 12.09 16.46
CA LEU A 637 10.52 12.32 15.63
C LEU A 637 11.21 13.65 15.97
N TYR A 638 10.44 14.69 16.28
CA TYR A 638 10.96 15.98 16.71
C TYR A 638 11.72 15.87 18.03
N GLU A 639 11.18 15.14 19.02
CA GLU A 639 11.87 14.90 20.28
C GLU A 639 13.17 14.09 20.07
N ASP A 640 13.14 13.03 19.27
CA ASP A 640 14.32 12.21 18.93
C ASP A 640 15.44 13.04 18.30
N THR A 641 15.10 13.77 17.22
CA THR A 641 16.05 14.59 16.48
C THR A 641 16.55 15.81 17.27
N ARG A 642 15.74 16.34 18.22
CA ARG A 642 16.18 17.38 19.15
C ARG A 642 17.23 16.83 20.12
N LEU A 643 16.95 15.68 20.74
CA LEU A 643 17.85 15.06 21.71
C LEU A 643 19.16 14.61 21.05
N SER A 644 19.11 14.02 19.86
CA SER A 644 20.29 13.55 19.14
C SER A 644 21.24 14.69 18.74
N ASN A 645 20.70 15.88 18.42
CA ASN A 645 21.47 17.03 17.93
C ASN A 645 21.71 18.11 19.00
N MET A 646 21.35 17.87 20.27
CA MET A 646 21.41 18.89 21.33
C MET A 646 22.80 19.52 21.51
N LYS A 647 23.88 18.73 21.35
CA LYS A 647 25.26 19.22 21.39
C LYS A 647 25.52 20.32 20.35
N THR A 648 25.01 20.15 19.13
CA THR A 648 25.15 21.14 18.04
C THR A 648 24.24 22.36 18.22
N ILE A 649 23.06 22.17 18.83
CA ILE A 649 22.10 23.24 19.10
C ILE A 649 22.64 24.17 20.18
N LEU A 650 23.23 23.62 21.25
CA LEU A 650 23.85 24.40 22.32
C LEU A 650 25.14 25.10 21.86
N ALA A 651 25.93 24.45 21.00
CA ALA A 651 27.11 25.09 20.39
C ALA A 651 26.74 26.29 19.48
N SER A 652 25.51 26.33 18.95
CA SER A 652 25.00 27.42 18.12
C SER A 652 24.15 28.46 18.89
N ASP A 653 24.07 28.33 20.23
CA ASP A 653 23.29 29.18 21.16
C ASP A 653 21.81 29.36 20.74
N ARG A 654 21.25 28.34 20.06
CA ARG A 654 19.92 28.43 19.48
C ARG A 654 18.86 27.89 20.43
N LYS A 655 17.85 28.71 20.72
CA LYS A 655 16.68 28.30 21.52
C LYS A 655 15.71 27.50 20.65
N VAL A 656 15.66 26.19 20.88
CA VAL A 656 14.70 25.28 20.23
C VAL A 656 13.49 25.08 21.14
N LYS A 657 12.29 25.01 20.56
CA LYS A 657 11.05 24.79 21.31
C LYS A 657 11.03 23.40 21.94
N ARG A 658 10.71 23.34 23.24
CA ARG A 658 10.41 22.11 23.96
C ARG A 658 8.89 21.97 24.10
N TYR A 659 8.35 20.81 23.73
CA TYR A 659 6.93 20.53 23.97
C TYR A 659 6.71 20.24 25.46
N SER A 660 5.63 20.78 26.02
CA SER A 660 5.35 20.62 27.44
C SER A 660 4.96 19.16 27.77
N PRO A 661 5.44 18.58 28.90
CA PRO A 661 5.07 17.21 29.29
C PRO A 661 3.56 17.08 29.56
N GLN A 662 2.93 18.16 30.04
CA GLN A 662 1.48 18.26 30.25
C GLN A 662 0.69 18.16 28.94
N PHE A 663 1.21 18.73 27.85
CA PHE A 663 0.62 18.59 26.52
C PHE A 663 0.69 17.13 26.04
N ILE A 664 1.86 16.48 26.14
CA ILE A 664 2.03 15.09 25.71
C ILE A 664 1.11 14.16 26.54
N ALA A 665 0.90 14.43 27.83
CA ALA A 665 0.01 13.65 28.69
C ALA A 665 -1.47 13.68 28.24
N LYS A 666 -1.90 14.72 27.53
CA LYS A 666 -3.26 14.82 26.95
C LYS A 666 -3.45 13.98 25.69
N ILE A 667 -2.37 13.50 25.07
CA ILE A 667 -2.42 12.73 23.82
C ILE A 667 -2.54 11.23 24.15
N PRO A 668 -3.53 10.50 23.58
CA PRO A 668 -3.72 9.07 23.80
C PRO A 668 -2.74 8.23 22.96
N VAL A 669 -1.44 8.34 23.25
CA VAL A 669 -0.35 7.70 22.48
C VAL A 669 -0.57 6.18 22.35
N PHE A 670 -0.88 5.51 23.47
CA PHE A 670 -1.02 4.06 23.52
C PHE A 670 -2.22 3.57 22.67
N TYR A 671 -3.39 4.19 22.83
CA TYR A 671 -4.60 3.87 22.06
C TYR A 671 -4.39 4.06 20.54
N LEU A 672 -3.72 5.15 20.13
CA LEU A 672 -3.46 5.41 18.71
C LEU A 672 -2.59 4.30 18.09
N ILE A 673 -1.60 3.82 18.83
CA ILE A 673 -0.69 2.77 18.37
C ILE A 673 -1.39 1.42 18.30
N GLN A 674 -2.22 1.07 19.29
CA GLN A 674 -3.06 -0.13 19.23
C GLN A 674 -4.02 -0.10 18.04
N ARG A 675 -4.57 1.07 17.71
CA ARG A 675 -5.42 1.22 16.52
C ARG A 675 -4.62 1.06 15.22
N ALA A 676 -3.44 1.65 15.14
CA ALA A 676 -2.53 1.48 14.01
C ALA A 676 -2.07 0.01 13.84
N GLN A 677 -1.93 -0.74 14.94
CA GLN A 677 -1.64 -2.18 14.92
C GLN A 677 -2.82 -2.98 14.34
N LYS A 678 -4.07 -2.66 14.72
CA LYS A 678 -5.27 -3.31 14.18
C LYS A 678 -5.43 -3.06 12.68
N ASP A 679 -5.08 -1.86 12.23
CA ASP A 679 -5.21 -1.41 10.83
C ASP A 679 -3.86 -1.50 10.06
N GLN A 680 -3.07 -2.58 10.27
CA GLN A 680 -1.67 -2.69 9.79
C GLN A 680 -1.51 -2.56 8.26
N GLN A 681 -2.49 -3.01 7.47
CA GLN A 681 -2.42 -2.92 6.00
C GLN A 681 -2.47 -1.47 5.49
N GLU A 682 -3.16 -0.59 6.20
CA GLU A 682 -3.34 0.82 5.81
C GLU A 682 -2.15 1.70 6.23
N PHE A 683 -1.44 1.32 7.31
CA PHE A 683 -0.39 2.10 7.95
C PHE A 683 0.99 1.43 8.00
N ALA A 684 1.23 0.39 7.19
CA ALA A 684 2.46 -0.41 7.23
C ALA A 684 3.77 0.42 7.23
N GLY A 685 3.82 1.51 6.44
CA GLY A 685 5.00 2.38 6.34
C GLY A 685 5.22 3.32 7.54
N LEU A 686 4.23 3.48 8.42
CA LEU A 686 4.27 4.40 9.57
C LEU A 686 4.36 3.66 10.91
N PHE A 687 3.71 2.50 11.04
CA PHE A 687 3.65 1.76 12.29
C PHE A 687 5.04 1.36 12.83
N SER A 688 5.90 0.82 11.96
CA SER A 688 7.25 0.39 12.39
C SER A 688 8.12 1.57 12.88
N PRO A 689 8.23 2.70 12.16
CA PRO A 689 8.93 3.87 12.68
C PRO A 689 8.33 4.42 13.98
N LEU A 690 7.00 4.43 14.08
CA LEU A 690 6.29 4.93 15.26
C LEU A 690 6.55 4.05 16.50
N LEU A 691 6.49 2.72 16.34
CA LEU A 691 6.78 1.78 17.42
C LEU A 691 8.24 1.90 17.87
N ARG A 692 9.19 2.05 16.94
CA ARG A 692 10.61 2.29 17.26
C ARG A 692 10.76 3.54 18.14
N LEU A 693 10.17 4.66 17.71
CA LEU A 693 10.23 5.92 18.47
C LEU A 693 9.50 5.82 19.82
N LEU A 694 8.44 5.02 19.92
CA LEU A 694 7.78 4.76 21.19
C LEU A 694 8.67 3.96 22.14
N THR A 695 9.32 2.90 21.65
CA THR A 695 10.21 2.06 22.47
C THR A 695 11.42 2.83 22.98
N THR A 696 11.91 3.82 22.25
CA THR A 696 13.04 4.65 22.69
C THR A 696 12.62 5.70 23.71
N HIS A 697 11.54 6.45 23.47
CA HIS A 697 11.15 7.57 24.34
C HIS A 697 10.16 7.23 25.46
N TYR A 698 9.35 6.19 25.30
CA TYR A 698 8.30 5.79 26.24
C TYR A 698 8.28 4.26 26.47
N PRO A 699 9.39 3.64 26.90
CA PRO A 699 9.44 2.18 27.12
C PRO A 699 8.45 1.70 28.18
N HIS A 700 8.08 2.56 29.14
CA HIS A 700 7.05 2.29 30.15
C HIS A 700 5.64 2.07 29.57
N LEU A 701 5.38 2.51 28.33
CA LEU A 701 4.13 2.20 27.61
C LEU A 701 4.22 0.89 26.81
N CYS A 702 5.44 0.37 26.60
CA CYS A 702 5.72 -0.86 25.85
C CYS A 702 5.84 -2.10 26.76
N LEU A 703 5.32 -2.04 28.00
CA LEU A 703 5.33 -3.19 28.90
C LEU A 703 4.48 -4.33 28.33
N VAL A 704 5.07 -5.52 28.22
CA VAL A 704 4.46 -6.69 27.55
C VAL A 704 3.07 -7.03 28.11
N GLN A 705 2.88 -6.94 29.43
CA GLN A 705 1.61 -7.22 30.10
C GLN A 705 0.46 -6.32 29.62
N SER A 706 0.74 -5.06 29.28
CA SER A 706 -0.28 -4.11 28.79
C SER A 706 -0.75 -4.39 27.37
N TRP A 707 0.05 -5.11 26.58
CA TRP A 707 -0.27 -5.43 25.19
C TRP A 707 -0.96 -6.79 25.06
N LEU A 708 -0.60 -7.76 25.91
CA LEU A 708 -1.18 -9.11 25.90
C LEU A 708 -2.61 -9.19 26.45
N THR A 709 -2.99 -8.24 27.30
CA THR A 709 -4.31 -8.23 27.98
C THR A 709 -5.50 -8.09 27.02
N GLU A 710 -5.30 -7.61 25.78
CA GLU A 710 -6.37 -7.57 24.77
C GLU A 710 -6.66 -8.92 24.11
N GLU A 711 -5.70 -9.84 24.05
CA GLU A 711 -5.84 -11.10 23.33
C GLU A 711 -6.68 -12.14 24.10
N GLU A 712 -6.65 -12.11 25.44
CA GLU A 712 -7.32 -13.11 26.28
C GLU A 712 -8.85 -12.91 26.40
N ASP A 713 -9.37 -11.68 26.20
CA ASP A 713 -10.79 -11.36 26.45
C ASP A 713 -11.66 -11.38 25.16
N ILE A 714 -11.10 -11.33 23.94
CA ILE A 714 -11.88 -11.28 22.68
C ILE A 714 -12.69 -12.56 22.46
N ASP A 715 -12.10 -13.72 22.76
CA ASP A 715 -12.72 -15.03 22.50
C ASP A 715 -13.79 -15.42 23.54
N TYR A 716 -13.68 -14.93 24.78
CA TYR A 716 -14.67 -15.16 25.84
C TYR A 716 -15.79 -14.11 25.85
N ALA A 717 -15.50 -12.84 25.53
CA ALA A 717 -16.51 -11.78 25.50
C ALA A 717 -17.49 -11.97 24.32
N LEU A 718 -17.03 -12.33 23.12
CA LEU A 718 -17.92 -12.54 21.97
C LEU A 718 -18.85 -13.76 22.13
N LYS A 719 -18.40 -14.81 22.82
CA LYS A 719 -19.22 -16.01 23.11
C LYS A 719 -20.26 -15.76 24.21
N ASN A 720 -19.95 -14.94 25.23
CA ASN A 720 -20.88 -14.65 26.33
C ASN A 720 -21.81 -13.44 26.08
N CYS A 721 -21.47 -12.53 25.15
CA CYS A 721 -22.29 -11.35 24.80
C CYS A 721 -23.60 -11.68 24.03
N ARG A 722 -23.86 -12.95 23.69
CA ARG A 722 -25.18 -13.36 23.15
C ARG A 722 -26.21 -13.72 24.23
N VAL A 723 -25.85 -13.66 25.51
CA VAL A 723 -26.85 -13.52 26.57
C VAL A 723 -27.20 -12.04 26.64
N LYS A 724 -28.23 -11.62 25.88
CA LYS A 724 -28.88 -10.33 26.12
C LYS A 724 -29.18 -10.24 27.62
N LEU A 725 -28.47 -9.37 28.35
CA LEU A 725 -28.92 -8.88 29.64
C LEU A 725 -30.30 -8.25 29.38
N ARG A 726 -31.36 -9.04 29.61
CA ARG A 726 -32.74 -8.59 29.57
C ARG A 726 -32.86 -7.42 30.56
N GLY A 727 -33.25 -6.26 30.03
CA GLY A 727 -33.82 -5.14 30.79
C GLY A 727 -32.90 -4.46 31.78
N TRP A 728 -32.08 -3.52 31.31
CA TRP A 728 -31.68 -2.40 32.16
C TRP A 728 -32.84 -1.38 32.23
N PRO A 729 -33.13 -0.79 33.40
CA PRO A 729 -34.22 0.17 33.53
C PRO A 729 -33.99 1.41 32.65
N GLU A 730 -35.07 2.01 32.17
CA GLU A 730 -35.09 3.06 31.13
C GLU A 730 -34.40 4.39 31.54
N GLY A 731 -33.87 4.49 32.76
CA GLY A 731 -32.91 5.53 33.16
C GLY A 731 -31.49 5.03 32.93
N GLY A 732 -30.88 5.35 31.78
CA GLY A 732 -29.58 4.85 31.36
C GLY A 732 -28.41 5.00 32.35
N PHE A 733 -27.29 4.32 32.06
CA PHE A 733 -26.07 4.35 32.86
C PHE A 733 -25.50 5.78 33.01
N SER A 734 -25.80 6.42 34.15
CA SER A 734 -25.32 7.77 34.46
C SER A 734 -24.12 7.74 35.41
N LYS A 735 -23.30 8.80 35.39
CA LYS A 735 -22.19 8.99 36.33
C LYS A 735 -22.67 8.93 37.79
N ASP A 736 -23.89 9.38 38.06
CA ASP A 736 -24.46 9.45 39.41
C ASP A 736 -25.06 8.10 39.85
N SER A 737 -25.44 7.23 38.90
CA SER A 737 -25.80 5.82 39.20
C SER A 737 -24.58 5.03 39.67
N LEU A 738 -23.41 5.29 39.08
CA LEU A 738 -22.15 4.68 39.50
C LEU A 738 -21.76 5.13 40.91
N ASP A 739 -21.92 6.42 41.24
CA ASP A 739 -21.68 6.95 42.59
C ASP A 739 -22.55 6.22 43.63
N LYS A 740 -23.86 6.13 43.38
CA LYS A 740 -24.80 5.43 44.27
C LYS A 740 -24.46 3.95 44.43
N ALA A 741 -24.01 3.28 43.37
CA ALA A 741 -23.60 1.88 43.42
C ALA A 741 -22.33 1.67 44.27
N PHE A 742 -21.38 2.62 44.24
CA PHE A 742 -20.18 2.59 45.10
C PHE A 742 -20.46 2.98 46.56
N GLU A 743 -21.52 3.75 46.83
CA GLU A 743 -21.97 4.04 48.20
C GLU A 743 -22.72 2.86 48.84
N GLN A 744 -23.43 2.07 48.04
CA GLN A 744 -24.26 0.95 48.51
C GLN A 744 -23.54 -0.41 48.52
N VAL A 745 -22.19 -0.44 48.46
CA VAL A 745 -21.43 -1.71 48.36
C VAL A 745 -21.65 -2.63 49.55
N GLN A 746 -21.78 -2.07 50.77
CA GLN A 746 -22.03 -2.83 51.99
C GLN A 746 -23.47 -3.38 52.07
N THR A 747 -24.43 -2.71 51.42
CA THR A 747 -25.86 -3.07 51.49
C THR A 747 -26.31 -3.94 50.32
N CYS A 748 -25.75 -3.75 49.10
CA CYS A 748 -26.15 -4.45 47.88
C CYS A 748 -24.97 -4.64 46.88
N PRO A 749 -24.09 -5.65 47.07
CA PRO A 749 -22.93 -5.89 46.21
C PRO A 749 -23.29 -6.22 44.74
N PHE A 750 -24.49 -6.77 44.51
CA PHE A 750 -24.96 -7.15 43.18
C PHE A 750 -25.13 -5.96 42.22
N GLN A 751 -25.57 -4.79 42.74
CA GLN A 751 -25.77 -3.60 41.92
C GLN A 751 -24.44 -3.11 41.34
N LEU A 752 -23.40 -3.02 42.17
CA LEU A 752 -22.06 -2.67 41.71
C LEU A 752 -21.53 -3.69 40.70
N LEU A 753 -21.72 -4.98 40.93
CA LEU A 753 -21.30 -6.03 40.00
C LEU A 753 -21.95 -5.89 38.61
N SER A 754 -23.25 -5.57 38.56
CA SER A 754 -23.96 -5.27 37.30
C SER A 754 -23.38 -4.05 36.58
N HIS A 755 -23.08 -2.97 37.32
CA HIS A 755 -22.49 -1.76 36.77
C HIS A 755 -21.07 -2.01 36.22
N LEU A 756 -20.24 -2.80 36.93
CA LEU A 756 -18.90 -3.18 36.46
C LEU A 756 -18.96 -4.07 35.22
N ASN A 757 -19.89 -5.02 35.14
CA ASN A 757 -20.08 -5.83 33.94
C ASN A 757 -20.53 -4.96 32.75
N HIS A 758 -21.40 -3.96 32.97
CA HIS A 758 -21.77 -3.03 31.92
C HIS A 758 -20.57 -2.19 31.43
N LEU A 759 -19.74 -1.65 32.34
CA LEU A 759 -18.50 -0.94 31.97
C LEU A 759 -17.55 -1.81 31.13
N LEU A 760 -17.46 -3.11 31.44
CA LEU A 760 -16.68 -4.07 30.64
C LEU A 760 -17.27 -4.32 29.24
N THR A 761 -18.57 -4.09 29.02
CA THR A 761 -19.19 -4.20 27.68
C THR A 761 -19.05 -2.96 26.81
N LEU A 762 -18.83 -1.77 27.40
CA LEU A 762 -18.76 -0.51 26.64
C LEU A 762 -17.54 -0.47 25.69
N PRO A 763 -17.64 0.15 24.51
CA PRO A 763 -16.46 0.40 23.68
C PRO A 763 -15.49 1.36 24.40
N VAL A 764 -14.20 1.20 24.12
CA VAL A 764 -13.09 1.91 24.78
C VAL A 764 -13.29 3.44 24.74
N GLN A 765 -13.88 3.99 23.68
CA GLN A 765 -14.10 5.44 23.56
C GLN A 765 -15.11 6.02 24.57
N GLN A 766 -16.09 5.23 24.99
CA GLN A 766 -17.16 5.68 25.89
C GLN A 766 -16.81 5.46 27.37
N LEU A 767 -15.71 4.75 27.66
CA LEU A 767 -15.32 4.35 29.02
C LEU A 767 -14.60 5.47 29.79
N TRP A 768 -13.76 6.25 29.10
CA TRP A 768 -12.89 7.27 29.73
C TRP A 768 -13.62 8.32 30.60
N PRO A 769 -14.81 8.85 30.24
CA PRO A 769 -15.52 9.81 31.07
C PRO A 769 -15.88 9.33 32.48
N TYR A 770 -15.89 8.01 32.72
CA TYR A 770 -16.16 7.39 34.01
C TYR A 770 -14.89 7.12 34.84
N ALA A 771 -13.69 7.27 34.25
CA ALA A 771 -12.42 6.90 34.86
C ALA A 771 -12.15 7.64 36.18
N SER A 772 -12.34 8.97 36.19
CA SER A 772 -12.03 9.81 37.37
C SER A 772 -12.88 9.43 38.58
N LYS A 773 -14.20 9.25 38.38
CA LYS A 773 -15.11 8.80 39.43
C LYS A 773 -14.77 7.37 39.87
N PHE A 774 -14.62 6.44 38.92
CA PHE A 774 -14.29 5.04 39.20
C PHE A 774 -13.05 4.89 40.09
N VAL A 775 -11.95 5.57 39.74
CA VAL A 775 -10.69 5.51 40.48
C VAL A 775 -10.82 6.08 41.89
N THR A 776 -11.59 7.16 42.06
CA THR A 776 -11.81 7.80 43.38
C THR A 776 -12.49 6.87 44.38
N TYR A 777 -13.33 5.92 43.93
CA TYR A 777 -14.01 4.97 44.81
C TYR A 777 -13.28 3.64 45.02
N LEU A 778 -12.18 3.37 44.31
CA LEU A 778 -11.38 2.14 44.51
C LEU A 778 -10.94 1.92 45.96
N PRO A 779 -10.52 2.95 46.73
CA PRO A 779 -10.14 2.76 48.13
C PRO A 779 -11.26 2.25 49.03
N ARG A 780 -12.54 2.55 48.71
CA ARG A 780 -13.68 2.04 49.48
C ARG A 780 -13.88 0.54 49.29
N LEU A 781 -13.39 -0.05 48.20
CA LEU A 781 -13.44 -1.48 47.98
C LEU A 781 -12.48 -2.25 48.91
N LEU A 782 -11.47 -1.59 49.47
CA LEU A 782 -10.56 -2.19 50.46
C LEU A 782 -11.23 -2.47 51.81
N ASP A 783 -12.37 -1.82 52.10
CA ASP A 783 -13.13 -2.07 53.34
C ASP A 783 -13.91 -3.40 53.28
N ASN A 784 -14.17 -3.94 52.08
CA ASN A 784 -15.01 -5.11 51.84
C ASN A 784 -14.23 -6.22 51.10
N THR A 785 -13.20 -6.79 51.75
CA THR A 785 -12.36 -7.86 51.18
C THR A 785 -13.10 -9.17 50.88
N ASP A 786 -14.32 -9.33 51.41
CA ASP A 786 -15.09 -10.58 51.33
C ASP A 786 -15.68 -10.84 49.92
N CYS A 787 -15.78 -9.81 49.06
CA CYS A 787 -16.38 -9.93 47.73
C CYS A 787 -15.33 -9.98 46.60
N LEU A 788 -14.53 -11.06 46.55
CA LEU A 788 -13.45 -11.27 45.57
C LEU A 788 -13.87 -11.00 44.10
N GLN A 789 -15.09 -11.37 43.71
CA GLN A 789 -15.61 -11.16 42.35
C GLN A 789 -15.69 -9.68 41.95
N ILE A 790 -16.05 -8.79 42.89
CA ILE A 790 -16.11 -7.35 42.63
C ILE A 790 -14.69 -6.81 42.40
N LEU A 791 -13.72 -7.25 43.22
CA LEU A 791 -12.31 -6.85 43.09
C LEU A 791 -11.72 -7.31 41.75
N ILE A 792 -11.98 -8.55 41.32
CA ILE A 792 -11.53 -9.07 40.02
C ILE A 792 -12.15 -8.25 38.87
N LYS A 793 -13.44 -7.93 38.93
CA LYS A 793 -14.11 -7.13 37.90
C LYS A 793 -13.62 -5.68 37.88
N ALA A 794 -13.39 -5.08 39.04
CA ALA A 794 -12.79 -3.75 39.15
C ALA A 794 -11.37 -3.73 38.55
N LYS A 795 -10.56 -4.77 38.82
CA LYS A 795 -9.24 -4.96 38.18
C LYS A 795 -9.35 -4.99 36.66
N LYS A 796 -10.28 -5.78 36.10
CA LYS A 796 -10.51 -5.83 34.64
C LYS A 796 -10.93 -4.47 34.05
N VAL A 797 -11.80 -3.73 34.74
CA VAL A 797 -12.20 -2.37 34.29
C VAL A 797 -10.99 -1.43 34.30
N TRP A 798 -10.13 -1.53 35.32
CA TRP A 798 -8.91 -0.74 35.39
C TRP A 798 -7.96 -1.03 34.23
N TRP A 799 -7.72 -2.30 33.89
CA TRP A 799 -6.90 -2.67 32.73
C TRP A 799 -7.46 -2.17 31.40
N LYS A 800 -8.79 -2.19 31.23
CA LYS A 800 -9.45 -1.63 30.06
C LYS A 800 -9.35 -0.09 29.97
N LEU A 801 -9.24 0.60 31.11
CA LEU A 801 -8.93 2.02 31.15
C LEU A 801 -7.45 2.30 30.85
N ASN A 802 -6.56 1.38 31.26
CA ASN A 802 -5.12 1.47 31.05
C ASN A 802 -4.75 1.47 29.56
N SER A 803 -5.58 0.85 28.70
CA SER A 803 -5.38 0.87 27.24
C SER A 803 -5.71 2.20 26.56
N ILE A 804 -6.22 3.21 27.29
CA ILE A 804 -6.57 4.51 26.70
C ILE A 804 -5.51 5.57 27.02
N PHE A 805 -5.45 5.95 28.30
CA PHE A 805 -4.55 6.98 28.83
C PHE A 805 -3.85 6.44 30.08
N PRO A 806 -2.87 5.53 29.91
CA PRO A 806 -2.18 4.87 31.02
C PRO A 806 -1.59 5.90 32.00
N ARG A 807 -0.84 6.88 31.50
CA ARG A 807 -0.19 7.92 32.34
C ARG A 807 -1.18 8.70 33.21
N ASN A 808 -2.31 9.13 32.64
CA ASN A 808 -3.33 9.87 33.41
C ASN A 808 -4.02 8.95 34.42
N LEU A 809 -4.31 7.70 34.03
CA LEU A 809 -4.91 6.71 34.93
C LEU A 809 -3.99 6.43 36.12
N TRP A 810 -2.70 6.22 35.89
CA TRP A 810 -1.72 5.96 36.95
C TRP A 810 -1.61 7.13 37.94
N VAL A 811 -1.60 8.37 37.44
CA VAL A 811 -1.59 9.55 38.32
C VAL A 811 -2.89 9.65 39.12
N MET A 812 -4.05 9.36 38.51
CA MET A 812 -5.33 9.32 39.23
C MET A 812 -5.33 8.24 40.31
N THR A 813 -4.75 7.06 40.05
CA THR A 813 -4.77 5.94 40.99
C THR A 813 -3.80 6.15 42.16
N VAL A 814 -2.59 6.66 41.93
CA VAL A 814 -1.68 7.04 43.02
C VAL A 814 -2.34 8.07 43.95
N ASN A 815 -2.97 9.09 43.37
CA ASN A 815 -3.66 10.13 44.13
C ASN A 815 -4.94 9.63 44.84
N ALA A 816 -5.53 8.53 44.36
CA ALA A 816 -6.72 7.96 44.98
C ALA A 816 -6.42 7.09 46.21
N PHE A 817 -5.20 6.55 46.35
CA PHE A 817 -4.81 5.71 47.51
C PHE A 817 -3.90 6.46 48.50
N PRO A 818 -4.38 7.52 49.20
CA PRO A 818 -3.55 8.23 50.16
C PRO A 818 -3.29 7.37 51.40
N GLN A 819 -2.10 7.52 51.98
CA GLN A 819 -1.78 6.94 53.28
C GLN A 819 -2.53 7.69 54.38
N LYS A 820 -3.32 6.98 55.22
CA LYS A 820 -4.12 7.59 56.30
C LYS A 820 -3.29 8.38 57.33
N THR A 821 -1.99 8.10 57.42
CA THR A 821 -1.01 8.80 58.28
C THR A 821 -0.63 10.19 57.79
N PHE A 822 -0.83 10.52 56.51
CA PHE A 822 -0.51 11.83 55.92
C PHE A 822 -1.71 12.39 55.16
N PRO A 823 -2.77 12.84 55.85
CA PRO A 823 -4.00 13.33 55.20
C PRO A 823 -3.82 14.65 54.40
N ALA A 824 -2.66 15.31 54.49
CA ALA A 824 -2.36 16.60 53.87
C ALA A 824 -1.29 16.54 52.76
N ALA A 825 -1.08 15.38 52.13
CA ALA A 825 -0.17 15.31 50.98
C ALA A 825 -0.76 16.06 49.76
N ARG A 826 0.02 16.99 49.18
CA ARG A 826 -0.31 17.67 47.92
C ARG A 826 -0.60 16.64 46.83
N LYS A 827 -1.61 16.88 45.98
CA LYS A 827 -1.86 16.03 44.79
C LYS A 827 -0.58 15.94 43.96
N LEU A 828 -0.07 14.73 43.78
CA LEU A 828 1.16 14.46 43.05
C LEU A 828 0.93 14.65 41.56
N THR A 829 1.85 15.35 40.90
CA THR A 829 1.86 15.47 39.45
C THR A 829 2.62 14.31 38.81
N LEU A 830 2.49 14.15 37.49
CA LEU A 830 3.22 13.12 36.76
C LEU A 830 4.74 13.28 36.94
N ASP A 831 5.24 14.52 36.91
CA ASP A 831 6.67 14.81 37.01
C ASP A 831 7.20 14.46 38.40
N ASP A 832 6.44 14.74 39.47
CA ASP A 832 6.82 14.38 40.84
C ASP A 832 7.00 12.85 41.02
N ILE A 833 6.11 12.07 40.40
CA ILE A 833 6.14 10.59 40.49
C ILE A 833 7.25 10.01 39.61
N ILE A 834 7.55 10.62 38.45
CA ILE A 834 8.66 10.18 37.59
C ILE A 834 10.01 10.44 38.26
N LEU A 835 10.14 11.55 39.01
CA LEU A 835 11.36 11.88 39.76
C LEU A 835 11.60 10.90 40.93
N ASP A 836 10.55 10.50 41.64
CA ASP A 836 10.63 9.48 42.69
C ASP A 836 9.48 8.46 42.57
N PRO A 837 9.69 7.35 41.83
CA PRO A 837 8.71 6.27 41.67
C PRO A 837 8.32 5.56 42.96
N LEU A 838 9.09 5.69 44.05
CA LEU A 838 8.78 5.02 45.32
C LEU A 838 7.51 5.58 45.97
N HIS A 839 7.01 6.74 45.53
CA HIS A 839 5.71 7.27 45.91
C HIS A 839 4.56 6.28 45.66
N VAL A 840 4.68 5.41 44.65
CA VAL A 840 3.68 4.37 44.34
C VAL A 840 3.53 3.36 45.49
N LEU A 841 4.62 3.08 46.21
CA LEU A 841 4.62 2.16 47.36
C LEU A 841 4.18 2.83 48.67
N ARG A 842 4.12 4.17 48.72
CA ARG A 842 3.60 4.94 49.87
C ARG A 842 2.06 5.02 49.90
N CYS A 843 1.40 3.92 49.51
CA CYS A 843 -0.06 3.82 49.45
C CYS A 843 -0.66 3.25 50.75
N ASP A 844 -1.99 3.13 50.82
CA ASP A 844 -2.70 2.52 51.95
C ASP A 844 -2.19 1.09 52.21
N LYS A 845 -1.70 0.81 53.43
CA LYS A 845 -1.06 -0.46 53.81
C LYS A 845 -1.96 -1.69 53.56
N ARG A 846 -3.28 -1.50 53.53
CA ARG A 846 -4.26 -2.57 53.27
C ARG A 846 -4.16 -3.17 51.87
N ILE A 847 -3.61 -2.44 50.91
CA ILE A 847 -3.39 -2.92 49.53
C ILE A 847 -2.41 -4.10 49.51
N PHE A 848 -1.39 -4.08 50.39
CA PHE A 848 -0.45 -5.19 50.54
C PHE A 848 -1.07 -6.45 51.18
N ARG A 849 -2.39 -6.46 51.41
CA ARG A 849 -3.21 -7.63 51.78
C ARG A 849 -4.37 -7.90 50.81
N CYS A 850 -4.40 -7.21 49.66
CA CYS A 850 -5.41 -7.35 48.60
C CYS A 850 -4.76 -7.69 47.24
N PRO A 851 -4.71 -8.97 46.84
CA PRO A 851 -4.00 -9.41 45.64
C PRO A 851 -4.37 -8.68 44.33
N PRO A 852 -5.66 -8.47 43.98
CA PRO A 852 -6.03 -7.83 42.72
C PRO A 852 -5.55 -6.38 42.57
N PHE A 853 -5.42 -5.64 43.67
CA PHE A 853 -4.93 -4.25 43.66
C PHE A 853 -3.42 -4.19 43.80
N LEU A 854 -2.79 -5.14 44.50
CA LEU A 854 -1.35 -5.26 44.51
C LEU A 854 -0.79 -5.46 43.10
N GLU A 855 -1.45 -6.28 42.26
CA GLU A 855 -1.07 -6.46 40.86
C GLU A 855 -1.07 -5.14 40.06
N ILE A 856 -2.08 -4.27 40.30
CA ILE A 856 -2.15 -2.93 39.71
C ILE A 856 -0.97 -2.06 40.17
N ILE A 857 -0.67 -2.07 41.48
CA ILE A 857 0.42 -1.30 42.06
C ILE A 857 1.79 -1.79 41.55
N LEU A 858 2.00 -3.10 41.45
CA LEU A 858 3.24 -3.69 40.89
C LEU A 858 3.42 -3.30 39.43
N HIS A 859 2.34 -3.32 38.64
CA HIS A 859 2.39 -2.85 37.25
C HIS A 859 2.74 -1.37 37.15
N MET A 860 2.09 -0.52 37.96
CA MET A 860 2.39 0.92 37.99
C MET A 860 3.82 1.20 38.45
N LEU A 861 4.31 0.49 39.46
CA LEU A 861 5.68 0.61 39.94
C LEU A 861 6.67 0.30 38.82
N GLN A 862 6.48 -0.81 38.11
CA GLN A 862 7.33 -1.17 36.97
C GLN A 862 7.33 -0.09 35.89
N ALA A 863 6.14 0.46 35.58
CA ALA A 863 6.00 1.52 34.59
C ALA A 863 6.70 2.82 35.03
N PHE A 864 6.55 3.24 36.29
CA PHE A 864 7.19 4.46 36.79
C PHE A 864 8.70 4.30 36.98
N LEU A 865 9.20 3.13 37.38
CA LEU A 865 10.65 2.85 37.39
C LEU A 865 11.24 2.95 35.98
N ALA A 866 10.57 2.37 34.98
CA ALA A 866 10.97 2.51 33.58
C ALA A 866 10.88 3.96 33.07
N ALA A 867 9.83 4.70 33.46
CA ALA A 867 9.66 6.11 33.10
C ALA A 867 10.74 7.01 33.72
N SER A 868 11.09 6.79 34.98
CA SER A 868 12.17 7.47 35.70
C SER A 868 13.52 7.24 35.03
N ARG A 869 13.83 5.99 34.66
CA ARG A 869 15.05 5.63 33.93
C ARG A 869 15.17 6.41 32.61
N THR A 870 14.09 6.46 31.81
CA THR A 870 14.08 7.22 30.55
C THR A 870 14.13 8.73 30.77
N HIS A 871 13.47 9.25 31.81
CA HIS A 871 13.53 10.66 32.15
C HIS A 871 14.94 11.10 32.50
N LEU A 872 15.64 10.33 33.34
CA LEU A 872 17.04 10.57 33.68
C LEU A 872 17.95 10.48 32.44
N TYR A 873 17.69 9.52 31.54
CA TYR A 873 18.40 9.42 30.27
C TYR A 873 18.19 10.67 29.38
N HIS A 874 16.95 11.12 29.21
CA HIS A 874 16.65 12.35 28.47
C HIS A 874 17.27 13.58 29.13
N HIS A 875 17.21 13.71 30.46
CA HIS A 875 17.80 14.82 31.20
C HIS A 875 19.32 14.94 30.96
N THR A 876 20.02 13.80 30.94
CA THR A 876 21.44 13.72 30.57
C THR A 876 21.69 14.24 29.15
N LEU A 877 20.85 13.86 28.18
CA LEU A 877 20.96 14.29 26.78
C LEU A 877 20.54 15.75 26.54
N GLU A 878 19.60 16.30 27.32
CA GLU A 878 19.15 17.69 27.21
C GLU A 878 20.20 18.69 27.72
N HIS A 879 21.01 18.27 28.67
CA HIS A 879 22.06 19.09 29.27
C HIS A 879 23.47 18.53 29.00
N PRO A 880 23.92 18.39 27.74
CA PRO A 880 25.29 17.97 27.48
C PRO A 880 26.27 19.03 27.96
N MET A 881 27.40 18.62 28.53
CA MET A 881 28.43 19.56 28.97
C MET A 881 29.24 20.00 27.75
N LEU A 882 29.26 21.30 27.46
CA LEU A 882 30.11 21.85 26.39
C LEU A 882 31.57 21.88 26.88
N GLU A 883 32.46 21.16 26.20
CA GLU A 883 33.89 21.12 26.51
C GLU A 883 34.49 22.54 26.47
N LYS A 884 34.80 23.12 27.64
CA LYS A 884 35.67 24.30 27.75
C LYS A 884 37.11 23.94 28.16
N SER A 885 37.40 22.69 28.51
CA SER A 885 38.74 22.18 28.76
C SER A 885 38.68 20.64 28.77
N GLY A 886 39.57 19.96 28.04
CA GLY A 886 39.45 18.55 27.67
C GLY A 886 39.52 17.54 28.82
N LEU A 887 38.38 17.18 29.39
CA LEU A 887 38.20 16.01 30.25
C LEU A 887 36.96 15.23 29.78
N LEU A 888 37.20 14.18 28.99
CA LEU A 888 36.19 13.16 28.62
C LEU A 888 35.65 12.39 29.84
N GLU A 889 36.23 12.59 31.04
CA GLU A 889 35.84 11.91 32.29
C GLU A 889 34.47 12.39 32.81
N SER A 890 34.10 13.67 32.65
CA SER A 890 32.89 14.22 33.29
C SER A 890 31.56 13.75 32.71
N GLU A 891 31.47 13.44 31.39
CA GLU A 891 30.23 12.87 30.82
C GLU A 891 30.05 11.41 31.26
N LYS A 892 31.14 10.65 31.33
CA LYS A 892 31.16 9.26 31.79
C LYS A 892 30.78 9.18 33.27
N ASP A 893 31.35 10.03 34.12
CA ASP A 893 31.02 10.09 35.55
C ASP A 893 29.53 10.37 35.79
N ARG A 894 28.91 11.23 34.97
CA ARG A 894 27.48 11.53 35.07
C ARG A 894 26.61 10.34 34.63
N ASP A 895 27.01 9.63 33.58
CA ASP A 895 26.33 8.40 33.18
C ASP A 895 26.48 7.31 34.25
N ASP A 896 27.64 7.21 34.92
CA ASP A 896 27.88 6.30 36.04
C ASP A 896 27.05 6.68 37.28
N LEU A 897 26.91 7.97 37.60
CA LEU A 897 26.00 8.45 38.65
C LEU A 897 24.53 8.14 38.33
N ARG A 898 24.13 8.27 37.06
CA ARG A 898 22.78 7.94 36.62
C ARG A 898 22.51 6.45 36.80
N THR A 899 23.40 5.57 36.34
CA THR A 899 23.23 4.12 36.47
C THR A 899 23.21 3.70 37.94
N ALA A 900 24.07 4.28 38.78
CA ALA A 900 24.06 4.05 40.22
C ALA A 900 22.75 4.50 40.89
N LEU A 901 22.21 5.67 40.53
CA LEU A 901 20.93 6.16 41.05
C LEU A 901 19.76 5.23 40.67
N VAL A 902 19.71 4.80 39.40
CA VAL A 902 18.68 3.85 38.93
C VAL A 902 18.77 2.53 39.70
N ALA A 903 19.97 1.97 39.85
CA ALA A 903 20.18 0.73 40.60
C ALA A 903 19.82 0.88 42.09
N ALA A 904 20.14 2.01 42.72
CA ALA A 904 19.76 2.30 44.10
C ALA A 904 18.24 2.41 44.26
N GLN A 905 17.56 3.07 43.32
CA GLN A 905 16.11 3.23 43.35
C GLN A 905 15.38 1.88 43.14
N GLU A 906 15.84 1.07 42.20
CA GLU A 906 15.26 -0.26 41.94
C GLU A 906 15.53 -1.23 43.10
N SER A 907 16.72 -1.18 43.71
CA SER A 907 17.02 -2.00 44.90
C SER A 907 16.16 -1.58 46.10
N ALA A 908 15.96 -0.28 46.33
CA ALA A 908 15.05 0.21 47.36
C ALA A 908 13.61 -0.26 47.12
N ALA A 909 13.13 -0.24 45.87
CA ALA A 909 11.81 -0.77 45.53
C ALA A 909 11.69 -2.27 45.86
N VAL A 910 12.71 -3.07 45.51
CA VAL A 910 12.77 -4.50 45.85
C VAL A 910 12.76 -4.72 47.36
N GLN A 911 13.54 -3.94 48.13
CA GLN A 911 13.59 -4.06 49.59
C GLN A 911 12.22 -3.76 50.23
N ILE A 912 11.55 -2.69 49.81
CA ILE A 912 10.21 -2.36 50.31
C ILE A 912 9.22 -3.49 49.98
N LEU A 913 9.29 -4.07 48.78
CA LEU A 913 8.44 -5.21 48.41
C LEU A 913 8.73 -6.46 49.23
N LEU A 914 10.00 -6.74 49.54
CA LEU A 914 10.40 -7.83 50.43
C LEU A 914 9.86 -7.63 51.85
N GLU A 915 9.96 -6.42 52.39
CA GLU A 915 9.37 -6.08 53.69
C GLU A 915 7.85 -6.28 53.72
N CYS A 916 7.15 -6.02 52.61
CA CYS A 916 5.71 -6.25 52.50
C CYS A 916 5.31 -7.74 52.58
N CYS A 917 6.24 -8.65 52.28
CA CYS A 917 6.04 -10.11 52.38
C CYS A 917 6.09 -10.63 53.82
N LEU A 918 6.54 -9.82 54.79
CA LEU A 918 6.59 -10.22 56.20
C LEU A 918 5.18 -10.42 56.78
N PRO A 919 4.97 -11.43 57.64
CA PRO A 919 3.68 -11.69 58.26
C PRO A 919 3.36 -10.68 59.37
N ASN A 920 2.15 -10.12 59.36
CA ASN A 920 1.65 -9.28 60.47
C ASN A 920 1.09 -10.16 61.60
N GLU A 921 0.85 -9.56 62.77
CA GLU A 921 0.23 -10.24 63.93
C GLU A 921 -1.14 -10.88 63.63
N GLU A 922 -1.88 -10.36 62.65
CA GLU A 922 -3.13 -10.95 62.16
C GLU A 922 -2.88 -12.16 61.23
N ASP A 923 -1.84 -12.11 60.40
CA ASP A 923 -1.47 -13.18 59.47
C ASP A 923 -0.93 -14.39 60.24
N LYS A 924 -0.15 -14.17 61.31
CA LYS A 924 0.38 -15.22 62.20
C LYS A 924 -0.74 -16.06 62.85
N LYS A 925 -1.93 -15.48 63.06
CA LYS A 925 -3.10 -16.18 63.61
C LYS A 925 -3.77 -17.11 62.59
N SER A 926 -3.69 -16.78 61.29
CA SER A 926 -4.26 -17.58 60.21
C SER A 926 -3.37 -18.78 59.84
N LYS A 927 -3.54 -19.91 60.53
CA LYS A 927 -2.80 -21.15 60.24
C LYS A 927 -3.37 -21.82 58.98
N GLY A 928 -2.70 -21.71 57.83
CA GLY A 928 -3.05 -22.40 56.58
C GLY A 928 -2.24 -21.95 55.36
N LEU A 929 -2.27 -22.74 54.27
CA LEU A 929 -1.60 -22.44 52.99
C LEU A 929 -2.42 -21.49 52.08
N LEU A 930 -3.74 -21.44 52.24
CA LEU A 930 -4.68 -20.66 51.43
C LEU A 930 -4.93 -19.29 52.06
N THR A 931 -3.89 -18.46 52.15
CA THR A 931 -3.97 -17.11 52.71
C THR A 931 -3.71 -16.05 51.65
N ASN A 932 -4.33 -14.87 51.79
CA ASN A 932 -4.06 -13.72 50.92
C ASN A 932 -2.57 -13.33 50.94
N LEU A 933 -1.90 -13.52 52.09
CA LEU A 933 -0.46 -13.32 52.24
C LEU A 933 0.34 -14.20 51.28
N ARG A 934 -0.05 -15.48 51.10
CA ARG A 934 0.67 -16.39 50.20
C ARG A 934 0.50 -16.00 48.74
N GLU A 935 -0.69 -15.57 48.34
CA GLU A 935 -0.93 -15.05 46.98
C GLU A 935 -0.09 -13.78 46.73
N ILE A 936 0.01 -12.90 47.73
CA ILE A 936 0.82 -11.69 47.68
C ILE A 936 2.31 -11.99 47.59
N GLN A 937 2.81 -12.92 48.40
CA GLN A 937 4.19 -13.41 48.30
C GLN A 937 4.44 -13.98 46.90
N SER A 938 3.49 -14.74 46.34
CA SER A 938 3.61 -15.28 44.98
C SER A 938 3.65 -14.18 43.92
N LEU A 939 2.81 -13.14 44.03
CA LEU A 939 2.79 -12.02 43.10
C LEU A 939 4.08 -11.20 43.17
N ILE A 940 4.55 -10.89 44.38
CA ILE A 940 5.79 -10.15 44.61
C ILE A 940 6.98 -10.98 44.12
N CYS A 941 7.09 -12.26 44.49
CA CYS A 941 8.17 -13.13 44.03
C CYS A 941 8.14 -13.32 42.50
N SER A 942 6.96 -13.43 41.88
CA SER A 942 6.85 -13.46 40.41
C SER A 942 7.35 -12.16 39.78
N HIS A 943 7.02 -11.01 40.38
CA HIS A 943 7.55 -9.72 39.94
C HIS A 943 9.08 -9.62 40.11
N LEU A 944 9.61 -9.99 41.27
CA LEU A 944 11.06 -10.02 41.55
C LEU A 944 11.80 -10.96 40.59
N HIS A 945 11.20 -12.10 40.25
CA HIS A 945 11.74 -13.02 39.26
C HIS A 945 11.92 -12.34 37.89
N GLN A 946 10.89 -11.63 37.41
CA GLN A 946 10.97 -10.88 36.15
C GLN A 946 12.00 -9.75 36.20
N VAL A 947 12.07 -9.04 37.33
CA VAL A 947 13.04 -7.97 37.56
C VAL A 947 14.48 -8.51 37.51
N PHE A 948 14.77 -9.61 38.21
CA PHE A 948 16.10 -10.24 38.20
C PHE A 948 16.47 -10.87 36.85
N ILE A 949 15.50 -11.32 36.04
CA ILE A 949 15.76 -11.73 34.65
C ILE A 949 16.16 -10.51 33.81
N SER A 950 15.44 -9.40 33.97
CA SER A 950 15.70 -8.19 33.19
C SER A 950 17.04 -7.53 33.54
N GLU A 951 17.42 -7.55 34.82
CA GLU A 951 18.66 -6.94 35.32
C GLU A 951 19.29 -7.84 36.40
N PRO A 952 20.21 -8.75 36.03
CA PRO A 952 20.84 -9.67 36.98
C PRO A 952 21.73 -8.98 38.02
N SER A 953 22.31 -7.83 37.68
CA SER A 953 23.17 -7.05 38.58
C SER A 953 22.39 -6.54 39.81
N LEU A 954 21.09 -6.26 39.64
CA LEU A 954 20.20 -5.85 40.72
C LEU A 954 20.01 -6.96 41.76
N ALA A 955 19.93 -8.23 41.33
CA ALA A 955 19.87 -9.37 42.25
C ALA A 955 21.13 -9.41 43.15
N LYS A 956 22.31 -9.19 42.56
CA LYS A 956 23.56 -9.08 43.33
C LYS A 956 23.48 -7.93 44.34
N LEU A 957 23.08 -6.73 43.91
CA LEU A 957 22.99 -5.55 44.78
C LEU A 957 22.06 -5.77 46.00
N VAL A 958 20.86 -6.31 45.77
CA VAL A 958 19.89 -6.58 46.85
C VAL A 958 20.44 -7.58 47.86
N HIS A 959 21.11 -8.65 47.42
CA HIS A 959 21.69 -9.64 48.34
C HIS A 959 22.95 -9.12 49.06
N PHE A 960 23.68 -8.17 48.49
CA PHE A 960 24.76 -7.45 49.19
C PHE A 960 24.24 -6.42 50.21
N GLN A 961 23.03 -5.89 50.00
CA GLN A 961 22.31 -5.04 50.97
C GLN A 961 21.69 -5.86 52.12
N THR A 962 21.46 -7.16 51.91
CA THR A 962 20.79 -8.10 52.83
C THR A 962 19.32 -7.76 53.11
N TYR A 963 18.58 -8.71 53.70
CA TYR A 963 17.19 -8.57 54.15
C TYR A 963 16.88 -9.60 55.25
N SER A 964 15.71 -9.52 55.88
CA SER A 964 15.30 -10.42 56.98
C SER A 964 15.39 -11.91 56.59
N SER A 965 16.03 -12.73 57.43
CA SER A 965 16.27 -14.16 57.19
C SER A 965 14.97 -14.98 57.12
N GLU A 966 13.87 -14.48 57.70
CA GLU A 966 12.54 -15.10 57.60
C GLU A 966 12.02 -15.19 56.16
N LEU A 967 12.47 -14.30 55.27
CA LEU A 967 12.04 -14.23 53.88
C LEU A 967 12.81 -15.20 52.97
N LEU A 968 14.03 -15.62 53.36
CA LEU A 968 14.88 -16.52 52.59
C LEU A 968 14.15 -17.78 52.10
N PRO A 969 13.43 -18.56 52.94
CA PRO A 969 12.72 -19.76 52.47
C PRO A 969 11.63 -19.44 51.44
N VAL A 970 10.94 -18.31 51.58
CA VAL A 970 9.87 -17.89 50.67
C VAL A 970 10.44 -17.45 49.33
N VAL A 971 11.47 -16.61 49.36
CA VAL A 971 12.09 -16.00 48.19
C VAL A 971 12.84 -17.06 47.38
N VAL A 972 13.64 -17.91 48.02
CA VAL A 972 14.40 -18.98 47.33
C VAL A 972 13.47 -20.01 46.67
N SER A 973 12.36 -20.37 47.32
CA SER A 973 11.40 -21.34 46.75
C SER A 973 10.53 -20.74 45.63
N SER A 974 10.22 -19.45 45.71
CA SER A 974 9.23 -18.81 44.81
C SER A 974 9.87 -18.02 43.66
N VAL A 975 11.17 -17.77 43.68
CA VAL A 975 11.92 -17.04 42.63
C VAL A 975 12.94 -17.99 41.95
N PRO A 976 12.59 -18.57 40.78
CA PRO A 976 13.44 -19.54 40.09
C PRO A 976 14.80 -19.00 39.61
N SER A 977 14.91 -17.69 39.39
CA SER A 977 16.14 -17.04 38.87
C SER A 977 17.26 -16.91 39.92
N LEU A 978 17.02 -17.25 41.20
CA LEU A 978 18.00 -17.08 42.27
C LEU A 978 19.17 -18.08 42.23
N HIS A 979 19.15 -19.08 41.36
CA HIS A 979 20.33 -19.94 41.15
C HIS A 979 21.57 -19.12 40.71
N ILE A 980 21.38 -17.95 40.08
CA ILE A 980 22.46 -17.02 39.73
C ILE A 980 23.23 -16.49 40.94
N CYS A 981 22.62 -16.49 42.14
CA CYS A 981 23.29 -16.07 43.36
C CYS A 981 24.52 -16.92 43.69
N LEU A 982 24.55 -18.19 43.25
CA LEU A 982 25.71 -19.08 43.42
C LEU A 982 26.99 -18.53 42.79
N ASP A 983 26.88 -17.61 41.82
CA ASP A 983 28.02 -17.03 41.10
C ASP A 983 28.75 -15.98 41.93
N PHE A 984 28.01 -15.17 42.70
CA PHE A 984 28.57 -14.08 43.50
C PHE A 984 28.57 -14.37 45.02
N LEU A 985 28.04 -15.50 45.47
CA LEU A 985 28.14 -15.93 46.87
C LEU A 985 29.58 -15.99 47.41
N PRO A 986 30.58 -16.51 46.67
CA PRO A 986 31.99 -16.44 47.12
C PRO A 986 32.46 -15.01 47.38
N GLU A 987 32.03 -14.05 46.56
CA GLU A 987 32.35 -12.64 46.71
C GLU A 987 31.65 -12.03 47.94
N LEU A 988 30.40 -12.43 48.21
CA LEU A 988 29.66 -12.02 49.41
C LEU A 988 30.27 -12.60 50.70
N LEU A 989 30.73 -13.86 50.68
CA LEU A 989 31.45 -14.49 51.80
C LEU A 989 32.80 -13.82 52.08
N SER A 990 33.43 -13.20 51.07
CA SER A 990 34.71 -12.50 51.22
C SER A 990 34.58 -11.09 51.83
N GLN A 991 33.37 -10.60 52.09
CA GLN A 991 33.14 -9.29 52.70
C GLN A 991 33.64 -9.25 54.14
N ALA A 992 34.09 -8.08 54.62
CA ALA A 992 34.59 -7.92 55.99
C ALA A 992 33.48 -7.93 57.06
N ASP A 993 32.24 -7.59 56.67
CA ASP A 993 31.10 -7.51 57.60
C ASP A 993 30.54 -8.89 57.94
N LEU A 994 30.49 -9.23 59.24
CA LEU A 994 30.00 -10.53 59.72
C LEU A 994 28.53 -10.79 59.36
N ASP A 995 27.67 -9.77 59.41
CA ASP A 995 26.24 -9.93 59.10
C ASP A 995 26.02 -10.35 57.63
N LYS A 996 26.86 -9.85 56.70
CA LYS A 996 26.84 -10.25 55.29
C LYS A 996 27.34 -11.67 55.09
N GLN A 997 28.37 -12.08 55.84
CA GLN A 997 28.87 -13.46 55.82
C GLN A 997 27.81 -14.44 56.36
N ILE A 998 27.15 -14.11 57.46
CA ILE A 998 26.04 -14.90 58.03
C ILE A 998 24.92 -15.04 57.02
N PHE A 999 24.45 -13.91 56.45
CA PHE A 999 23.42 -13.92 55.43
C PHE A 999 23.82 -14.75 54.19
N ALA A 1000 25.08 -14.69 53.77
CA ALA A 1000 25.59 -15.50 52.66
C ALA A 1000 25.54 -17.00 52.97
N ILE A 1001 25.89 -17.42 54.20
CA ILE A 1001 25.82 -18.82 54.65
C ILE A 1001 24.36 -19.29 54.70
N GLU A 1002 23.45 -18.47 55.26
CA GLU A 1002 22.03 -18.78 55.32
C GLU A 1002 21.41 -18.89 53.91
N LEU A 1003 21.69 -17.93 53.03
CA LEU A 1003 21.24 -17.94 51.64
C LEU A 1003 21.80 -19.15 50.89
N ALA A 1004 23.09 -19.45 51.03
CA ALA A 1004 23.71 -20.63 50.43
C ALA A 1004 23.02 -21.91 50.90
N SER A 1005 22.66 -22.02 52.19
CA SER A 1005 21.98 -23.22 52.71
C SER A 1005 20.60 -23.44 52.06
N HIS A 1006 19.82 -22.36 51.89
CA HIS A 1006 18.52 -22.43 51.24
C HIS A 1006 18.65 -22.73 49.74
N LEU A 1007 19.65 -22.15 49.06
CA LEU A 1007 19.92 -22.42 47.65
C LEU A 1007 20.40 -23.86 47.43
N CYS A 1008 21.22 -24.42 48.33
CA CYS A 1008 21.62 -25.83 48.25
C CYS A 1008 20.43 -26.78 48.41
N SER A 1009 19.48 -26.43 49.29
CA SER A 1009 18.24 -27.18 49.48
C SER A 1009 17.32 -27.15 48.26
N GLN A 1010 17.22 -26.01 47.58
CA GLN A 1010 16.39 -25.88 46.39
C GLN A 1010 17.08 -26.39 45.11
N TYR A 1011 18.40 -26.22 44.99
CA TYR A 1011 19.21 -26.52 43.80
C TYR A 1011 20.39 -27.43 44.15
N ALA A 1012 20.18 -28.74 44.04
CA ALA A 1012 21.21 -29.77 44.26
C ALA A 1012 22.09 -29.97 43.01
N ILE A 1013 23.05 -29.06 42.77
CA ILE A 1013 23.95 -29.07 41.61
C ILE A 1013 25.43 -29.05 42.02
N ALA A 1014 26.33 -29.50 41.15
CA ALA A 1014 27.77 -29.57 41.45
C ALA A 1014 28.36 -28.21 41.89
N LYS A 1015 27.86 -27.11 41.31
CA LYS A 1015 28.27 -25.75 41.68
C LYS A 1015 27.84 -25.41 43.11
N SER A 1016 26.60 -25.73 43.51
CA SER A 1016 26.14 -25.47 44.88
C SER A 1016 26.89 -26.32 45.91
N LEU A 1017 27.25 -27.56 45.58
CA LEU A 1017 28.15 -28.38 46.41
C LEU A 1017 29.51 -27.71 46.62
N SER A 1018 30.12 -27.15 45.57
CA SER A 1018 31.41 -26.45 45.68
C SER A 1018 31.31 -25.19 46.57
N VAL A 1019 30.21 -24.45 46.48
CA VAL A 1019 29.95 -23.27 47.30
C VAL A 1019 29.64 -23.66 48.76
N ALA A 1020 28.92 -24.76 48.99
CA ALA A 1020 28.68 -25.30 50.34
C ALA A 1020 30.00 -25.71 51.01
N LYS A 1021 30.88 -26.40 50.29
CA LYS A 1021 32.23 -26.72 50.77
C LYS A 1021 33.04 -25.47 51.09
N LEU A 1022 32.94 -24.43 50.25
CA LEU A 1022 33.56 -23.13 50.53
C LEU A 1022 33.01 -22.49 51.81
N CYS A 1023 31.69 -22.51 52.03
CA CYS A 1023 31.07 -21.98 53.26
C CYS A 1023 31.63 -22.67 54.51
N ILE A 1024 31.76 -24.00 54.49
CA ILE A 1024 32.33 -24.79 55.60
C ILE A 1024 33.80 -24.41 55.84
N ASN A 1025 34.60 -24.31 54.78
CA ASN A 1025 36.00 -23.90 54.88
C ASN A 1025 36.17 -22.48 55.44
N VAL A 1026 35.31 -21.55 55.02
CA VAL A 1026 35.29 -20.17 55.54
C VAL A 1026 34.90 -20.17 57.02
N CYS A 1027 33.87 -20.91 57.43
CA CYS A 1027 33.49 -21.04 58.84
C CYS A 1027 34.63 -21.61 59.69
N ASN A 1028 35.35 -22.63 59.20
CA ASN A 1028 36.50 -23.21 59.88
C ASN A 1028 37.66 -22.21 60.00
N THR A 1029 37.93 -21.44 58.95
CA THR A 1029 38.96 -20.39 58.97
C THR A 1029 38.60 -19.27 59.95
N LEU A 1030 37.33 -18.82 59.94
CA LEU A 1030 36.82 -17.77 60.82
C LEU A 1030 36.82 -18.19 62.29
N LEU A 1031 36.60 -19.49 62.59
CA LEU A 1031 36.73 -20.01 63.95
C LEU A 1031 38.12 -19.74 64.55
N GLY A 1032 39.18 -19.85 63.74
CA GLY A 1032 40.56 -19.60 64.18
C GLY A 1032 40.94 -18.12 64.32
N VAL A 1033 40.21 -17.21 63.67
CA VAL A 1033 40.57 -15.79 63.55
C VAL A 1033 39.67 -14.88 64.40
N LEU A 1034 38.42 -15.26 64.64
CA LEU A 1034 37.44 -14.39 65.30
C LEU A 1034 37.58 -14.38 66.84
N PRO A 1035 37.40 -13.22 67.49
CA PRO A 1035 37.33 -13.11 68.95
C PRO A 1035 36.05 -13.76 69.52
N SER A 1036 36.10 -14.14 70.79
CA SER A 1036 35.09 -15.00 71.42
C SER A 1036 33.66 -14.41 71.41
N SER A 1037 33.50 -13.08 71.46
CA SER A 1037 32.19 -12.43 71.42
C SER A 1037 31.54 -12.38 70.03
N SER A 1038 32.32 -12.50 68.96
CA SER A 1038 31.81 -12.56 67.58
C SER A 1038 31.62 -13.99 67.08
N GLN A 1039 32.26 -14.97 67.71
CA GLN A 1039 32.05 -16.40 67.44
C GLN A 1039 30.60 -16.81 67.71
N SER A 1040 30.01 -16.41 68.85
CA SER A 1040 28.60 -16.72 69.15
C SER A 1040 27.65 -16.09 68.12
N LYS A 1041 27.92 -14.85 67.70
CA LYS A 1041 27.14 -14.15 66.68
C LYS A 1041 27.16 -14.83 65.30
N LEU A 1042 28.30 -15.39 64.89
CA LEU A 1042 28.42 -16.11 63.62
C LEU A 1042 27.79 -17.51 63.70
N PHE A 1043 28.12 -18.28 64.73
CA PHE A 1043 27.78 -19.71 64.75
C PHE A 1043 26.33 -19.98 65.15
N LEU A 1044 25.68 -19.15 65.98
CA LEU A 1044 24.26 -19.34 66.32
C LEU A 1044 23.35 -19.44 65.06
N PRO A 1045 23.41 -18.50 64.10
CA PRO A 1045 22.66 -18.60 62.83
C PRO A 1045 23.29 -19.56 61.80
N ALA A 1046 24.63 -19.68 61.77
CA ALA A 1046 25.29 -20.55 60.78
C ALA A 1046 25.08 -22.06 61.05
N LEU A 1047 24.92 -22.48 62.31
CA LEU A 1047 24.78 -23.90 62.67
C LEU A 1047 23.57 -24.58 62.00
N PRO A 1048 22.33 -24.07 62.09
CA PRO A 1048 21.20 -24.60 61.34
C PRO A 1048 21.41 -24.60 59.81
N ALA A 1049 22.09 -23.59 59.28
CA ALA A 1049 22.39 -23.48 57.86
C ALA A 1049 23.37 -24.57 57.39
N LEU A 1050 24.40 -24.88 58.19
CA LEU A 1050 25.35 -25.97 57.92
C LEU A 1050 24.68 -27.35 57.97
N VAL A 1051 23.79 -27.57 58.94
CA VAL A 1051 23.00 -28.82 59.02
C VAL A 1051 22.14 -29.00 57.77
N ARG A 1052 21.47 -27.92 57.32
CA ARG A 1052 20.67 -27.95 56.08
C ARG A 1052 21.52 -28.22 54.83
N MET A 1053 22.74 -27.72 54.75
CA MET A 1053 23.66 -28.06 53.66
C MET A 1053 24.00 -29.56 53.68
N CYS A 1054 24.23 -30.14 54.86
CA CYS A 1054 24.49 -31.57 55.04
C CYS A 1054 23.28 -32.45 54.69
N GLU A 1055 22.06 -32.02 54.99
CA GLU A 1055 20.82 -32.70 54.55
C GLU A 1055 20.79 -32.90 53.02
N THR A 1056 21.29 -31.90 52.29
CA THR A 1056 21.28 -31.88 50.83
C THR A 1056 22.50 -32.58 50.23
N PHE A 1057 23.64 -32.49 50.92
CA PHE A 1057 24.92 -33.04 50.48
C PHE A 1057 25.55 -33.89 51.59
N PRO A 1058 25.20 -35.20 51.64
CA PRO A 1058 25.79 -36.14 52.60
C PRO A 1058 27.33 -36.17 52.65
N PRO A 1059 28.08 -35.95 51.54
CA PRO A 1059 29.56 -35.95 51.59
C PRO A 1059 30.19 -34.88 52.49
N LEU A 1060 29.45 -33.85 52.88
CA LEU A 1060 29.96 -32.75 53.72
C LEU A 1060 29.80 -33.02 55.22
N CYS A 1061 29.11 -34.11 55.61
CA CYS A 1061 28.81 -34.41 57.01
C CYS A 1061 30.08 -34.60 57.86
N GLU A 1062 31.12 -35.24 57.33
CA GLU A 1062 32.38 -35.46 58.05
C GLU A 1062 33.10 -34.13 58.37
N ASP A 1063 33.18 -33.23 57.38
CA ASP A 1063 33.81 -31.91 57.50
C ASP A 1063 33.06 -31.04 58.54
N VAL A 1064 31.72 -31.06 58.52
CA VAL A 1064 30.89 -30.32 59.49
C VAL A 1064 30.96 -30.94 60.89
N ALA A 1065 30.96 -32.28 61.02
CA ALA A 1065 31.13 -32.94 62.31
C ALA A 1065 32.47 -32.59 62.97
N PHE A 1066 33.55 -32.52 62.17
CA PHE A 1066 34.85 -32.05 62.63
C PHE A 1066 34.80 -30.58 63.10
N LEU A 1067 34.17 -29.69 62.33
CA LEU A 1067 33.98 -28.29 62.70
C LEU A 1067 33.18 -28.13 64.01
N LEU A 1068 32.08 -28.88 64.18
CA LEU A 1068 31.28 -28.89 65.41
C LEU A 1068 32.09 -29.36 66.63
N CYS A 1069 32.93 -30.38 66.46
CA CYS A 1069 33.81 -30.86 67.53
C CYS A 1069 34.87 -29.82 67.91
N GLN A 1070 35.44 -29.11 66.93
CA GLN A 1070 36.38 -28.02 67.20
C GLN A 1070 35.72 -26.85 67.92
N LEU A 1071 34.55 -26.42 67.43
CA LEU A 1071 33.76 -25.36 68.06
C LEU A 1071 33.36 -25.74 69.50
N GLY A 1072 32.93 -26.99 69.72
CA GLY A 1072 32.62 -27.52 71.05
C GLY A 1072 33.82 -27.51 72.00
N ARG A 1073 35.03 -27.87 71.53
CA ARG A 1073 36.26 -27.78 72.34
C ARG A 1073 36.62 -26.34 72.72
N VAL A 1074 36.41 -25.39 71.81
CA VAL A 1074 36.63 -23.95 72.06
C VAL A 1074 35.61 -23.41 73.07
N CYS A 1075 34.34 -23.83 72.98
CA CYS A 1075 33.32 -23.43 73.96
C CYS A 1075 33.59 -24.05 75.34
N LEU A 1076 33.98 -25.32 75.39
CA LEU A 1076 34.35 -26.01 76.64
C LEU A 1076 35.57 -25.37 77.32
N SER A 1077 36.61 -25.02 76.57
CA SER A 1077 37.79 -24.36 77.13
C SER A 1077 37.44 -22.97 77.68
N ARG A 1078 36.50 -22.27 77.03
CA ARG A 1078 35.99 -20.98 77.46
C ARG A 1078 35.14 -21.07 78.73
N ILE A 1079 34.18 -21.98 78.79
CA ILE A 1079 33.37 -22.22 80.01
C ILE A 1079 34.27 -22.59 81.18
N CYS A 1080 35.31 -23.39 80.95
CA CYS A 1080 36.32 -23.70 81.98
C CYS A 1080 37.16 -22.48 82.40
N ALA A 1081 37.31 -21.47 81.54
CA ALA A 1081 38.08 -20.26 81.82
C ALA A 1081 37.24 -19.15 82.47
N THR A 1082 35.92 -19.11 82.24
CA THR A 1082 35.00 -18.08 82.75
C THR A 1082 34.21 -18.51 83.98
N SER A 1083 33.90 -19.81 84.14
CA SER A 1083 33.15 -20.31 85.29
C SER A 1083 34.05 -20.72 86.46
N SER A 1084 33.57 -20.49 87.69
CA SER A 1084 34.26 -20.90 88.93
C SER A 1084 34.01 -22.37 89.30
N VAL A 1085 33.13 -23.06 88.59
CA VAL A 1085 32.71 -24.46 88.83
C VAL A 1085 33.07 -25.29 87.60
N ARG A 1086 33.85 -26.37 87.79
CA ARG A 1086 34.21 -27.28 86.69
C ARG A 1086 32.93 -27.92 86.11
N PRO A 1087 32.67 -27.87 84.79
CA PRO A 1087 31.55 -28.60 84.21
C PRO A 1087 31.78 -30.10 84.39
N THR A 1088 30.86 -30.79 85.06
CA THR A 1088 30.87 -32.25 85.19
C THR A 1088 30.29 -32.89 83.94
N THR A 1089 30.69 -34.13 83.62
CA THR A 1089 30.10 -34.92 82.51
C THR A 1089 28.58 -35.07 82.59
N ALA A 1090 27.98 -34.86 83.76
CA ALA A 1090 26.54 -34.83 84.00
C ALA A 1090 25.85 -33.52 83.54
N ASP A 1091 26.53 -32.36 83.57
CA ASP A 1091 25.98 -31.08 83.08
C ASP A 1091 26.02 -30.99 81.54
N LEU A 1092 26.89 -31.80 80.92
CA LEU A 1092 26.98 -31.99 79.47
C LEU A 1092 25.91 -32.92 78.90
N ILE A 1093 25.17 -33.63 79.76
CA ILE A 1093 24.07 -34.52 79.40
C ILE A 1093 22.82 -34.06 80.17
N LEU A 1094 22.19 -32.97 79.73
CA LEU A 1094 20.82 -32.67 80.15
C LEU A 1094 19.86 -33.67 79.46
N PRO A 1095 18.79 -34.14 80.13
CA PRO A 1095 17.95 -35.23 79.63
C PRO A 1095 17.09 -34.78 78.44
N ILE A 1096 17.36 -35.36 77.26
CA ILE A 1096 16.65 -35.11 75.98
C ILE A 1096 15.35 -35.94 75.87
N GLN A 1097 14.75 -36.38 76.97
CA GLN A 1097 13.48 -37.09 76.95
C GLN A 1097 12.33 -36.12 77.28
N GLU A 1098 11.43 -35.94 76.30
CA GLU A 1098 10.15 -35.21 76.34
C GLU A 1098 10.09 -33.75 75.86
N THR A 1099 10.52 -33.45 74.63
CA THR A 1099 9.99 -32.28 73.88
C THR A 1099 9.71 -32.63 72.41
N LYS A 1100 8.81 -33.60 72.19
CA LYS A 1100 8.11 -33.78 70.90
C LYS A 1100 6.99 -32.74 70.67
N GLN A 1101 6.86 -31.74 71.53
CA GLN A 1101 5.99 -30.59 71.28
C GLN A 1101 6.86 -29.43 70.79
N ARG A 1102 6.55 -28.90 69.60
CA ARG A 1102 7.02 -27.60 69.12
C ARG A 1102 6.86 -26.58 70.25
N ILE A 1103 7.96 -26.21 70.90
CA ILE A 1103 7.99 -25.08 71.83
C ILE A 1103 7.92 -23.82 70.96
N ASP A 1104 6.91 -22.98 71.20
CA ASP A 1104 6.72 -21.69 70.53
C ASP A 1104 8.00 -20.84 70.61
N LEU A 1105 8.40 -20.24 69.49
CA LEU A 1105 9.54 -19.34 69.35
C LEU A 1105 9.51 -18.18 70.38
N GLU A 1106 8.32 -17.73 70.78
CA GLU A 1106 8.12 -16.68 71.80
C GLU A 1106 8.57 -17.12 73.21
N LYS A 1107 8.45 -18.41 73.56
CA LYS A 1107 8.98 -18.93 74.83
C LYS A 1107 10.49 -19.10 74.81
N LEU A 1108 11.08 -19.27 73.62
CA LEU A 1108 12.52 -19.30 73.41
C LEU A 1108 13.11 -17.89 73.54
N GLU A 1109 12.50 -16.84 72.96
CA GLU A 1109 12.98 -15.46 73.12
C GLU A 1109 12.98 -14.97 74.58
N ILE A 1110 12.00 -15.40 75.39
CA ILE A 1110 11.93 -15.04 76.81
C ILE A 1110 12.99 -15.80 77.64
N LEU A 1111 13.39 -17.01 77.21
CA LEU A 1111 14.48 -17.80 77.80
C LEU A 1111 15.88 -17.35 77.33
N ILE A 1112 16.02 -16.97 76.05
CA ILE A 1112 17.24 -16.45 75.41
C ILE A 1112 17.63 -15.09 76.01
N ASN A 1113 16.66 -14.25 76.38
CA ASN A 1113 16.95 -12.96 77.00
C ASN A 1113 17.37 -13.05 78.49
N GLY A 1114 17.43 -14.25 79.08
CA GLY A 1114 17.67 -14.46 80.51
C GLY A 1114 18.94 -15.25 80.88
N LEU A 1115 19.71 -15.79 79.92
CA LEU A 1115 20.88 -16.65 80.19
C LEU A 1115 22.15 -16.19 79.43
N ASP A 1116 23.32 -16.57 79.95
CA ASP A 1116 24.62 -16.19 79.39
C ASP A 1116 24.81 -16.68 77.94
N PRO A 1117 25.33 -15.85 77.02
CA PRO A 1117 25.43 -16.13 75.57
C PRO A 1117 26.32 -17.32 75.21
N ASP A 1118 27.13 -17.80 76.15
CA ASP A 1118 28.01 -18.97 75.97
C ASP A 1118 27.25 -20.30 76.21
N ASN A 1119 26.17 -20.30 76.99
CA ASN A 1119 25.32 -21.48 77.21
C ASN A 1119 24.42 -21.76 75.99
N ASP A 1120 23.92 -20.71 75.33
CA ASP A 1120 23.09 -20.82 74.13
C ASP A 1120 23.84 -21.46 72.95
N LEU A 1121 25.12 -21.11 72.78
CA LEU A 1121 25.95 -21.68 71.74
C LEU A 1121 26.23 -23.18 71.99
N CYS A 1122 26.48 -23.58 73.24
CA CYS A 1122 26.65 -24.98 73.60
C CYS A 1122 25.39 -25.81 73.33
N TYR A 1123 24.21 -25.30 73.68
CA TYR A 1123 22.94 -25.95 73.36
C TYR A 1123 22.69 -26.05 71.85
N ALA A 1124 22.98 -24.97 71.10
CA ALA A 1124 22.86 -24.97 69.65
C ALA A 1124 23.81 -25.98 68.97
N ILE A 1125 25.04 -26.14 69.47
CA ILE A 1125 26.01 -27.15 68.97
C ILE A 1125 25.48 -28.56 69.23
N GLN A 1126 24.98 -28.84 70.44
CA GLN A 1126 24.41 -30.16 70.77
C GLN A 1126 23.21 -30.48 69.88
N LYS A 1127 22.30 -29.52 69.70
CA LYS A 1127 21.14 -29.67 68.81
C LYS A 1127 21.58 -29.90 67.36
N ALA A 1128 22.51 -29.10 66.83
CA ALA A 1128 23.00 -29.24 65.46
C ALA A 1128 23.71 -30.58 65.23
N PHE A 1129 24.46 -31.08 66.22
CA PHE A 1129 25.08 -32.41 66.14
C PHE A 1129 24.04 -33.53 66.16
N MET A 1130 23.00 -33.41 66.98
CA MET A 1130 21.88 -34.36 67.00
C MET A 1130 21.10 -34.35 65.69
N ASP A 1131 20.81 -33.18 65.14
CA ASP A 1131 20.14 -33.03 63.85
C ASP A 1131 21.01 -33.66 62.74
N LEU A 1132 22.33 -33.45 62.74
CA LEU A 1132 23.28 -34.08 61.81
C LEU A 1132 23.36 -35.61 61.96
N CYS A 1133 23.23 -36.15 63.17
CA CYS A 1133 23.08 -37.60 63.38
C CYS A 1133 21.74 -38.12 62.85
N CYS A 1134 20.66 -37.34 62.96
CA CYS A 1134 19.36 -37.70 62.39
C CYS A 1134 19.42 -37.71 60.84
N THR A 1135 20.19 -36.80 60.21
CA THR A 1135 20.38 -36.80 58.76
C THR A 1135 21.15 -38.01 58.26
N LEU A 1136 22.18 -38.45 59.01
CA LEU A 1136 22.97 -39.65 58.68
C LEU A 1136 22.19 -40.97 58.88
N THR A 1137 21.15 -40.98 59.71
CA THR A 1137 20.34 -42.18 60.01
C THR A 1137 19.11 -42.35 59.10
N LEU A 1138 18.88 -41.43 58.14
CA LEU A 1138 17.76 -41.45 57.20
C LEU A 1138 17.98 -42.33 55.95
N ASP A 1139 19.02 -43.16 55.91
CA ASP A 1139 19.17 -44.27 54.96
C ASP A 1139 18.30 -45.47 55.36
N LYS A 1140 16.98 -45.27 55.47
CA LYS A 1140 15.98 -46.34 55.70
C LYS A 1140 15.21 -46.76 54.44
N THR A 1141 15.55 -46.22 53.26
CA THR A 1141 14.90 -46.56 51.98
C THR A 1141 15.89 -47.06 50.93
N LEU A 1142 16.93 -47.77 51.38
CA LEU A 1142 17.50 -48.91 50.65
C LEU A 1142 16.91 -50.20 51.25
N TYR A 1143 15.58 -50.25 51.18
CA TYR A 1143 14.74 -51.40 50.82
C TYR A 1143 13.67 -50.89 49.86
#